data_AF-A0A5F1YF29-F1
#
_entry.id   AF-A0A5F1YF29-F1
#
_cell.length_a   1.000
_cell.length_b   1.000
_cell.length_c   1.000
_cell.angle_alpha   90.00
_cell.angle_beta   90.00
_cell.angle_gamma   90.00
#
_symmetry.space_group_name_H-M   'P 1'
#
loop_
_entity.id
_entity.type
_entity.pdbx_description
1 polymer ?
#
loop_
_entity_poly.entity_id
_entity_poly.type
_entity_poly.pdbx_seq_one_letter_code
_entity_poly.pdbx_strand_id
1 'polypeptide(L)'
;MSFRQKIFLILSASQLFLVLILAITFIQMIDRVKNEPQDKRAFDKSVDFQKELRHKEETIRFMLKELERNSKTVSILESGSNNRSILDSQRDYFSGIMKQYDLSIFEVISPSGKVIYRFHRPGDFGDDKSKQKIVQEAFQGKIASTLELGHSGLGLRVTSPLRNGAVVLVGQVVDQKFTENITGSNDVHMAIYEKDKRISVSGPIIENYLENKNPSSLKSGSRFFFSGKHFYLTRIPYANRGLTDLDLEFVLLIDETELYSTTRNLWIYCGLLALSIFVGILLVSYLFSRDIINAVKALNFAMKNPGEDETTIIDLDRTDELGQMGEVFVSMKKELLEHQLYLERKVEEKTQELQETLNEVQALKEKQDGDYYLTSLLIQPLTSLRYSDDNTKIESVLKQKKEFRFRTKNSEIGGDLCSIQEITLMGKNYLAILNADAMGKSIQGAGGALVMGTVFKAIITRTQLSRSNQKKTPEKWLKDCYTELQNVFVTFDGSMLVSAVIALFDRETGALYSINAEHPWMVLYRDGKATFLDHELLLRKIGFTENAAEPVIRLFRLEPDDVLFIGSDGRDDLLLKKPDSSETFMNEDETLFLRLVELSNGELSDLEKLLFSTGEVTDDLSIMRIAYKTETETAFQKIPSAGDEYNSLVKEGIQEIRKKNLKRTRVLFEQALSISDADPGLFKQLARICIHQKDFPSAAGYAENYVARFPFDNEFLYYTSFSLRKTKEYPKAIEYAERLRSREPANLRNLKHLVELYRLVGNRSKFRSIMSLLKTLIAEKETKEEDRDEDVSSEPILA
;
A
#
# COMPACT_ATOMS: atom_id res chain seq x y z
N MET A 1 -18.31 -29.03 73.43
CA MET A 1 -16.97 -29.20 72.84
C MET A 1 -15.93 -28.51 73.69
N SER A 2 -14.81 -29.18 73.97
CA SER A 2 -13.63 -28.53 74.57
C SER A 2 -12.98 -27.55 73.58
N PHE A 3 -12.15 -26.63 74.08
CA PHE A 3 -11.38 -25.69 73.25
C PHE A 3 -10.55 -26.43 72.17
N ARG A 4 -9.97 -27.57 72.56
CA ARG A 4 -9.23 -28.50 71.69
C ARG A 4 -10.06 -29.06 70.52
N GLN A 5 -11.29 -29.47 70.79
CA GLN A 5 -12.23 -29.96 69.75
C GLN A 5 -12.67 -28.83 68.81
N LYS A 6 -12.86 -27.60 69.32
CA LYS A 6 -13.19 -26.44 68.48
C LYS A 6 -12.03 -26.09 67.54
N ILE A 7 -10.81 -25.99 68.05
CA ILE A 7 -9.61 -25.69 67.24
C ILE A 7 -9.41 -26.76 66.15
N PHE A 8 -9.46 -28.04 66.50
CA PHE A 8 -9.27 -29.13 65.53
C PHE A 8 -10.33 -29.12 64.42
N LEU A 9 -11.61 -28.89 64.77
CA LEU A 9 -12.69 -28.89 63.77
C LEU A 9 -12.64 -27.64 62.87
N ILE A 10 -12.28 -26.47 63.42
CA ILE A 10 -12.11 -25.23 62.65
C ILE A 10 -10.93 -25.36 61.67
N LEU A 11 -9.78 -25.88 62.11
CA LEU A 11 -8.62 -26.11 61.24
C LEU A 11 -8.91 -27.14 60.14
N SER A 12 -9.50 -28.28 60.49
CA SER A 12 -9.86 -29.31 59.50
C SER A 12 -10.86 -28.79 58.46
N ALA A 13 -11.86 -28.01 58.88
CA ALA A 13 -12.89 -27.47 57.98
C ALA A 13 -12.36 -26.38 57.04
N SER A 14 -11.53 -25.45 57.54
CA SER A 14 -10.95 -24.38 56.71
C SER A 14 -9.97 -24.91 55.67
N GLN A 15 -9.15 -25.90 56.03
CA GLN A 15 -8.20 -26.53 55.11
C GLN A 15 -8.88 -27.36 54.02
N LEU A 16 -9.97 -28.07 54.35
CA LEU A 16 -10.77 -28.81 53.36
C LEU A 16 -11.44 -27.84 52.37
N PHE A 17 -11.89 -26.67 52.82
CA PHE A 17 -12.42 -25.61 51.96
C PHE A 17 -11.34 -24.99 51.06
N LEU A 18 -10.11 -24.79 51.57
CA LEU A 18 -8.98 -24.29 50.79
C LEU A 18 -8.57 -25.27 49.67
N VAL A 19 -8.47 -26.57 49.96
CA VAL A 19 -8.18 -27.61 48.97
C VAL A 19 -9.29 -27.68 47.91
N LEU A 20 -10.55 -27.52 48.30
CA LEU A 20 -11.68 -27.47 47.37
C LEU A 20 -11.58 -26.26 46.42
N ILE A 21 -11.27 -25.06 46.94
CA ILE A 21 -11.07 -23.85 46.11
C ILE A 21 -9.89 -24.05 45.14
N LEU A 22 -8.74 -24.53 45.63
CA LEU A 22 -7.57 -24.80 44.79
C LEU A 22 -7.90 -25.79 43.67
N ALA A 23 -8.57 -26.90 43.98
CA ALA A 23 -9.02 -27.87 42.97
C ALA A 23 -9.93 -27.22 41.92
N ILE A 24 -10.92 -26.42 42.32
CA ILE A 24 -11.84 -25.72 41.40
C ILE A 24 -11.08 -24.73 40.49
N THR A 25 -10.19 -23.91 41.05
CA THR A 25 -9.39 -22.95 40.25
C THR A 25 -8.46 -23.65 39.26
N PHE A 26 -7.86 -24.79 39.64
CA PHE A 26 -6.95 -25.54 38.80
C PHE A 26 -7.67 -26.25 37.64
N ILE A 27 -8.89 -26.76 37.87
CA ILE A 27 -9.78 -27.28 36.81
C ILE A 27 -10.04 -26.17 35.77
N GLN A 28 -10.47 -24.98 36.23
CA GLN A 28 -10.76 -23.84 35.35
C GLN A 28 -9.54 -23.36 34.57
N MET A 29 -8.34 -23.41 35.17
CA MET A 29 -7.09 -23.06 34.48
C MET A 29 -6.73 -24.06 33.39
N ILE A 30 -6.79 -25.37 33.67
CA ILE A 30 -6.48 -26.41 32.68
C ILE A 30 -7.45 -26.37 31.50
N ASP A 31 -8.74 -26.15 31.74
CA ASP A 31 -9.73 -26.08 30.67
C ASP A 31 -9.49 -24.88 29.72
N ARG A 32 -9.07 -23.72 30.25
CA ARG A 32 -8.68 -22.57 29.40
C ARG A 32 -7.43 -22.88 28.57
N VAL A 33 -6.36 -23.33 29.23
CA VAL A 33 -5.06 -23.62 28.60
C VAL A 33 -5.17 -24.70 27.50
N LYS A 34 -6.15 -25.59 27.59
CA LYS A 34 -6.40 -26.63 26.57
C LYS A 34 -7.18 -26.20 25.35
N ASN A 35 -8.19 -25.35 25.50
CA ASN A 35 -9.13 -25.08 24.41
C ASN A 35 -8.59 -24.00 23.46
N GLU A 36 -8.09 -22.89 24.03
CA GLU A 36 -7.69 -21.71 23.27
C GLU A 36 -6.59 -21.99 22.20
N PRO A 37 -5.54 -22.80 22.47
CA PRO A 37 -4.55 -23.12 21.44
C PRO A 37 -5.10 -24.00 20.32
N GLN A 38 -6.08 -24.87 20.61
CA GLN A 38 -6.62 -25.82 19.63
C GLN A 38 -7.64 -25.16 18.70
N ASP A 39 -8.49 -24.29 19.25
CA ASP A 39 -9.40 -23.46 18.45
C ASP A 39 -8.62 -22.53 17.52
N LYS A 40 -7.52 -21.95 18.01
CA LYS A 40 -6.57 -21.19 17.16
C LYS A 40 -5.93 -22.06 16.08
N ARG A 41 -5.39 -23.23 16.44
CA ARG A 41 -4.75 -24.16 15.49
C ARG A 41 -5.70 -24.60 14.37
N ALA A 42 -6.98 -24.79 14.70
CA ALA A 42 -8.00 -25.12 13.73
C ALA A 42 -8.37 -23.93 12.84
N PHE A 43 -8.48 -22.71 13.42
CA PHE A 43 -8.68 -21.49 12.65
C PHE A 43 -7.55 -21.27 11.63
N ASP A 44 -6.29 -21.41 12.06
CA ASP A 44 -5.11 -21.28 11.18
C ASP A 44 -5.20 -22.26 9.98
N LYS A 45 -5.66 -23.50 10.21
CA LYS A 45 -5.89 -24.49 9.14
C LYS A 45 -7.03 -24.11 8.19
N SER A 46 -8.07 -23.42 8.65
CA SER A 46 -9.11 -22.88 7.77
C SER A 46 -8.60 -21.75 6.87
N VAL A 47 -7.61 -20.98 7.35
CA VAL A 47 -6.93 -19.93 6.57
C VAL A 47 -5.97 -20.57 5.55
N ASP A 48 -5.25 -21.63 5.90
CA ASP A 48 -4.41 -22.38 4.95
C ASP A 48 -5.24 -23.00 3.81
N PHE A 49 -6.45 -23.49 4.10
CA PHE A 49 -7.38 -23.95 3.06
C PHE A 49 -7.75 -22.83 2.06
N GLN A 50 -7.95 -21.60 2.53
CA GLN A 50 -8.19 -20.43 1.65
C GLN A 50 -6.97 -20.08 0.79
N LYS A 51 -5.74 -20.19 1.35
CA LYS A 51 -4.51 -19.95 0.59
C LYS A 51 -4.32 -20.97 -0.52
N GLU A 52 -4.49 -22.26 -0.24
CA GLU A 52 -4.35 -23.33 -1.25
C GLU A 52 -5.40 -23.18 -2.36
N LEU A 53 -6.65 -22.86 -2.02
CA LEU A 53 -7.68 -22.56 -3.03
C LEU A 53 -7.29 -21.39 -3.94
N ARG A 54 -6.80 -20.27 -3.38
CA ARG A 54 -6.36 -19.11 -4.17
C ARG A 54 -5.19 -19.46 -5.06
N HIS A 55 -4.19 -20.17 -4.54
CA HIS A 55 -3.02 -20.61 -5.31
C HIS A 55 -3.40 -21.52 -6.48
N LYS A 56 -4.33 -22.46 -6.26
CA LYS A 56 -4.86 -23.34 -7.30
C LYS A 56 -5.70 -22.57 -8.32
N GLU A 57 -6.50 -21.59 -7.90
CA GLU A 57 -7.25 -20.72 -8.79
C GLU A 57 -6.33 -19.93 -9.72
N GLU A 58 -5.30 -19.27 -9.17
CA GLU A 58 -4.31 -18.50 -9.92
C GLU A 58 -3.57 -19.39 -10.94
N THR A 59 -3.18 -20.59 -10.54
CA THR A 59 -2.55 -21.59 -11.41
C THR A 59 -3.46 -21.97 -12.59
N ILE A 60 -4.75 -22.24 -12.33
CA ILE A 60 -5.74 -22.57 -13.38
C ILE A 60 -5.99 -21.37 -14.29
N ARG A 61 -6.07 -20.14 -13.75
CA ARG A 61 -6.23 -18.90 -14.54
C ARG A 61 -5.02 -18.62 -15.43
N PHE A 62 -3.80 -18.89 -14.94
CA PHE A 62 -2.58 -18.75 -15.75
C PHE A 62 -2.58 -19.75 -16.92
N MET A 63 -2.87 -21.02 -16.63
CA MET A 63 -2.99 -22.07 -17.64
C MET A 63 -4.04 -21.74 -18.71
N LEU A 64 -5.22 -21.21 -18.34
CA LEU A 64 -6.23 -20.76 -19.31
C LEU A 64 -5.69 -19.68 -20.26
N LYS A 65 -4.96 -18.68 -19.74
CA LYS A 65 -4.30 -17.64 -20.56
C LYS A 65 -3.24 -18.23 -21.50
N GLU A 66 -2.58 -19.33 -21.13
CA GLU A 66 -1.66 -20.04 -22.02
C GLU A 66 -2.40 -20.82 -23.11
N LEU A 67 -3.52 -21.49 -22.78
CA LEU A 67 -4.35 -22.18 -23.78
C LEU A 67 -4.95 -21.19 -24.80
N GLU A 68 -5.38 -20.00 -24.36
CA GLU A 68 -5.88 -18.92 -25.23
C GLU A 68 -4.81 -18.36 -26.19
N ARG A 69 -3.54 -18.41 -25.81
CA ARG A 69 -2.41 -18.02 -26.67
C ARG A 69 -2.02 -19.11 -27.66
N ASN A 70 -2.36 -20.37 -27.39
CA ASN A 70 -2.04 -21.50 -28.26
C ASN A 70 -3.08 -21.63 -29.38
N SER A 71 -2.73 -21.16 -30.57
CA SER A 71 -3.60 -21.19 -31.76
C SER A 71 -4.12 -22.58 -32.12
N LYS A 72 -3.34 -23.64 -31.88
CA LYS A 72 -3.79 -25.02 -32.07
C LYS A 72 -4.90 -25.37 -31.07
N THR A 73 -4.68 -25.12 -29.78
CA THR A 73 -5.68 -25.42 -28.73
C THR A 73 -6.98 -24.66 -28.95
N VAL A 74 -6.91 -23.35 -29.19
CA VAL A 74 -8.08 -22.50 -29.47
C VAL A 74 -8.85 -23.02 -30.69
N SER A 75 -8.16 -23.31 -31.80
CA SER A 75 -8.81 -23.82 -33.02
C SER A 75 -9.58 -25.14 -32.81
N ILE A 76 -9.07 -26.04 -31.96
CA ILE A 76 -9.73 -27.32 -31.64
C ILE A 76 -10.95 -27.10 -30.75
N LEU A 77 -10.83 -26.22 -29.73
CA LEU A 77 -11.93 -25.91 -28.82
C LEU A 77 -13.08 -25.16 -29.53
N GLU A 78 -12.75 -24.17 -30.37
CA GLU A 78 -13.73 -23.39 -31.13
C GLU A 78 -14.43 -24.25 -32.21
N SER A 79 -13.68 -25.01 -33.03
CA SER A 79 -14.29 -25.90 -34.02
C SER A 79 -15.08 -27.05 -33.38
N GLY A 80 -14.57 -27.60 -32.27
CA GLY A 80 -15.19 -28.67 -31.52
C GLY A 80 -16.45 -28.26 -30.73
N SER A 81 -16.62 -26.99 -30.40
CA SER A 81 -17.82 -26.48 -29.72
C SER A 81 -19.13 -26.69 -30.50
N ASN A 82 -19.04 -26.86 -31.82
CA ASN A 82 -20.17 -27.21 -32.69
C ASN A 82 -20.14 -28.67 -33.18
N ASN A 83 -19.04 -29.41 -32.95
CA ASN A 83 -18.89 -30.78 -33.42
C ASN A 83 -18.07 -31.65 -32.45
N ARG A 84 -18.78 -32.47 -31.67
CA ARG A 84 -18.22 -33.35 -30.64
C ARG A 84 -17.16 -34.33 -31.15
N SER A 85 -17.22 -34.80 -32.40
CA SER A 85 -16.23 -35.76 -32.92
C SER A 85 -14.83 -35.16 -33.06
N ILE A 86 -14.73 -33.84 -33.24
CA ILE A 86 -13.45 -33.13 -33.27
C ILE A 86 -12.80 -33.19 -31.88
N LEU A 87 -13.55 -32.88 -30.81
CA LEU A 87 -13.06 -32.94 -29.43
C LEU A 87 -12.68 -34.38 -29.03
N ASP A 88 -13.49 -35.36 -29.43
CA ASP A 88 -13.22 -36.78 -29.17
C ASP A 88 -11.94 -37.27 -29.85
N SER A 89 -11.67 -36.83 -31.08
CA SER A 89 -10.42 -37.14 -31.81
C SER A 89 -9.15 -36.55 -31.16
N GLN A 90 -9.30 -35.56 -30.26
CA GLN A 90 -8.19 -34.88 -29.59
C GLN A 90 -8.11 -35.21 -28.09
N ARG A 91 -8.80 -36.27 -27.63
CA ARG A 91 -8.89 -36.66 -26.22
C ARG A 91 -7.52 -36.78 -25.55
N ASP A 92 -6.56 -37.46 -26.17
CA ASP A 92 -5.23 -37.69 -25.60
C ASP A 92 -4.42 -36.39 -25.42
N TYR A 93 -4.62 -35.42 -26.32
CA TYR A 93 -3.97 -34.11 -26.24
C TYR A 93 -4.45 -33.31 -25.01
N PHE A 94 -5.77 -33.26 -24.77
CA PHE A 94 -6.33 -32.60 -23.58
C PHE A 94 -6.11 -33.40 -22.30
N SER A 95 -6.07 -34.74 -22.36
CA SER A 95 -5.64 -35.59 -21.24
C SER A 95 -4.20 -35.28 -20.80
N GLY A 96 -3.30 -35.05 -21.76
CA GLY A 96 -1.94 -34.57 -21.50
C GLY A 96 -1.91 -33.22 -20.78
N ILE A 97 -2.69 -32.25 -21.25
CA ILE A 97 -2.84 -30.93 -20.60
C ILE A 97 -3.38 -31.09 -19.17
N MET A 98 -4.45 -31.86 -18.98
CA MET A 98 -5.03 -32.11 -17.66
C MET A 98 -4.00 -32.70 -16.69
N LYS A 99 -3.21 -33.68 -17.13
CA LYS A 99 -2.15 -34.30 -16.32
C LYS A 99 -0.99 -33.32 -16.00
N GLN A 100 -0.64 -32.43 -16.92
CA GLN A 100 0.41 -31.43 -16.73
C GLN A 100 0.05 -30.41 -15.64
N TYR A 101 -1.21 -29.99 -15.58
CA TYR A 101 -1.69 -28.93 -14.67
C TYR A 101 -2.56 -29.45 -13.50
N ASP A 102 -2.48 -30.75 -13.17
CA ASP A 102 -3.22 -31.41 -12.07
C ASP A 102 -4.75 -31.19 -12.12
N LEU A 103 -5.32 -31.05 -13.32
CA LEU A 103 -6.75 -30.80 -13.54
C LEU A 103 -7.56 -32.10 -13.46
N SER A 104 -8.66 -32.06 -12.69
CA SER A 104 -9.63 -33.16 -12.61
C SER A 104 -10.85 -32.93 -13.50
N ILE A 105 -11.12 -31.67 -13.88
CA ILE A 105 -12.29 -31.23 -14.62
C ILE A 105 -11.82 -30.45 -15.85
N PHE A 106 -12.34 -30.83 -17.01
CA PHE A 106 -12.27 -30.06 -18.26
C PHE A 106 -13.54 -30.35 -19.06
N GLU A 107 -14.29 -29.30 -19.40
CA GLU A 107 -15.54 -29.31 -20.14
C GLU A 107 -15.54 -28.21 -21.22
N VAL A 108 -16.26 -28.45 -22.31
CA VAL A 108 -16.57 -27.44 -23.34
C VAL A 108 -18.09 -27.28 -23.40
N ILE A 109 -18.54 -26.03 -23.29
CA ILE A 109 -19.95 -25.63 -23.20
C ILE A 109 -20.28 -24.76 -24.41
N SER A 110 -21.44 -24.99 -25.05
CA SER A 110 -21.89 -24.21 -26.20
C SER A 110 -22.22 -22.75 -25.82
N PRO A 111 -22.34 -21.84 -26.81
CA PRO A 111 -22.89 -20.49 -26.58
C PRO A 111 -24.33 -20.49 -26.02
N SER A 112 -25.03 -21.63 -26.12
CA SER A 112 -26.38 -21.84 -25.56
C SER A 112 -26.37 -22.50 -24.17
N GLY A 113 -25.21 -22.68 -23.54
CA GLY A 113 -25.07 -23.22 -22.19
C GLY A 113 -25.12 -24.75 -22.07
N LYS A 114 -25.20 -25.49 -23.18
CA LYS A 114 -25.20 -26.97 -23.15
C LYS A 114 -23.79 -27.53 -23.16
N VAL A 115 -23.52 -28.52 -22.31
CA VAL A 115 -22.21 -29.20 -22.29
C VAL A 115 -22.05 -30.05 -23.55
N ILE A 116 -21.06 -29.72 -24.37
CA ILE A 116 -20.76 -30.41 -25.64
C ILE A 116 -19.86 -31.62 -25.42
N TYR A 117 -18.86 -31.47 -24.55
CA TYR A 117 -17.91 -32.53 -24.24
C TYR A 117 -17.25 -32.35 -22.87
N ARG A 118 -16.84 -33.48 -22.28
CA ARG A 118 -16.07 -33.55 -21.04
C ARG A 118 -14.87 -34.45 -21.26
N PHE A 119 -13.65 -33.90 -21.26
CA PHE A 119 -12.45 -34.74 -21.45
C PHE A 119 -12.24 -35.74 -20.30
N HIS A 120 -12.73 -35.37 -19.10
CA HIS A 120 -12.67 -36.20 -17.91
C HIS A 120 -13.77 -37.30 -17.84
N ARG A 121 -14.90 -37.11 -18.53
CA ARG A 121 -15.99 -38.11 -18.66
C ARG A 121 -16.70 -38.01 -20.02
N PRO A 122 -16.10 -38.50 -21.12
CA PRO A 122 -16.62 -38.32 -22.47
C PRO A 122 -18.06 -38.83 -22.73
N GLY A 123 -18.55 -39.75 -21.89
CA GLY A 123 -19.93 -40.28 -21.97
C GLY A 123 -21.01 -39.31 -21.49
N ASP A 124 -20.67 -38.33 -20.64
CA ASP A 124 -21.61 -37.42 -19.99
C ASP A 124 -21.66 -36.09 -20.78
N PHE A 125 -22.76 -35.77 -21.46
CA PHE A 125 -22.91 -34.55 -22.27
C PHE A 125 -24.39 -34.17 -22.44
N GLY A 126 -24.64 -32.95 -22.93
CA GLY A 126 -25.97 -32.46 -23.30
C GLY A 126 -26.78 -31.77 -22.18
N ASP A 127 -26.30 -31.81 -20.93
CA ASP A 127 -26.87 -31.06 -19.82
C ASP A 127 -26.72 -29.55 -20.00
N ASP A 128 -27.72 -28.79 -19.51
CA ASP A 128 -27.80 -27.34 -19.61
C ASP A 128 -27.27 -26.68 -18.33
N LYS A 129 -26.24 -25.85 -18.50
CA LYS A 129 -25.56 -25.06 -17.47
C LYS A 129 -25.73 -23.56 -17.64
N SER A 130 -26.58 -23.09 -18.57
CA SER A 130 -26.88 -21.66 -18.78
C SER A 130 -27.34 -20.91 -17.53
N LYS A 131 -27.89 -21.63 -16.54
CA LYS A 131 -28.36 -21.11 -15.25
C LYS A 131 -27.27 -21.03 -14.16
N GLN A 132 -26.07 -21.55 -14.40
CA GLN A 132 -24.97 -21.48 -13.43
C GLN A 132 -24.34 -20.08 -13.47
N LYS A 133 -24.27 -19.40 -12.33
CA LYS A 133 -23.72 -18.03 -12.20
C LYS A 133 -22.30 -17.93 -12.80
N ILE A 134 -21.44 -18.95 -12.58
CA ILE A 134 -20.09 -18.99 -13.17
C ILE A 134 -20.09 -18.99 -14.71
N VAL A 135 -21.05 -19.71 -15.34
CA VAL A 135 -21.18 -19.77 -16.80
C VAL A 135 -21.78 -18.47 -17.36
N GLN A 136 -22.65 -17.80 -16.60
CA GLN A 136 -23.22 -16.50 -16.99
C GLN A 136 -22.17 -15.38 -17.01
N GLU A 137 -21.26 -15.33 -16.03
CA GLU A 137 -20.12 -14.40 -16.06
C GLU A 137 -19.20 -14.66 -17.27
N ALA A 138 -19.00 -15.92 -17.65
CA ALA A 138 -18.26 -16.28 -18.86
C ALA A 138 -18.96 -15.81 -20.14
N PHE A 139 -20.29 -15.92 -20.24
CA PHE A 139 -21.04 -15.35 -21.36
C PHE A 139 -20.98 -13.81 -21.43
N GLN A 140 -20.72 -13.13 -20.31
CA GLN A 140 -20.42 -11.69 -20.27
C GLN A 140 -18.96 -11.36 -20.63
N GLY A 141 -18.16 -12.34 -21.06
CA GLY A 141 -16.76 -12.13 -21.45
C GLY A 141 -15.74 -12.17 -20.30
N LYS A 142 -16.14 -12.56 -19.08
CA LYS A 142 -15.26 -12.54 -17.90
C LYS A 142 -14.75 -13.93 -17.52
N ILE A 143 -13.52 -14.02 -17.04
CA ILE A 143 -12.98 -15.26 -16.45
C ILE A 143 -13.46 -15.34 -14.99
N ALA A 144 -14.40 -16.23 -14.70
CA ALA A 144 -14.98 -16.41 -13.37
C ALA A 144 -14.48 -17.68 -12.68
N SER A 145 -14.46 -17.67 -11.35
CA SER A 145 -14.12 -18.80 -10.50
C SER A 145 -15.17 -18.98 -9.41
N THR A 146 -15.43 -20.22 -8.99
CA THR A 146 -16.13 -20.50 -7.73
C THR A 146 -15.93 -21.96 -7.31
N LEU A 147 -16.22 -22.25 -6.03
CA LEU A 147 -16.50 -23.60 -5.57
C LEU A 147 -17.93 -23.98 -5.94
N GLU A 148 -18.11 -25.16 -6.53
CA GLU A 148 -19.43 -25.68 -6.89
C GLU A 148 -19.50 -27.19 -6.67
N LEU A 149 -20.70 -27.72 -6.47
CA LEU A 149 -20.96 -29.17 -6.52
C LEU A 149 -21.33 -29.63 -7.94
N GLY A 150 -20.84 -30.81 -8.31
CA GLY A 150 -21.18 -31.47 -9.58
C GLY A 150 -21.07 -32.99 -9.48
N HIS A 151 -21.20 -33.66 -10.62
CA HIS A 151 -21.16 -35.14 -10.73
C HIS A 151 -19.85 -35.81 -10.27
N SER A 152 -18.79 -35.03 -10.05
CA SER A 152 -17.50 -35.48 -9.53
C SER A 152 -17.23 -34.99 -8.09
N GLY A 153 -18.25 -34.45 -7.41
CA GLY A 153 -18.11 -33.83 -6.09
C GLY A 153 -17.93 -32.31 -6.13
N LEU A 154 -17.45 -31.76 -5.01
CA LEU A 154 -17.07 -30.36 -4.89
C LEU A 154 -15.82 -30.11 -5.73
N GLY A 155 -15.80 -29.03 -6.50
CA GLY A 155 -14.64 -28.66 -7.28
C GLY A 155 -14.47 -27.16 -7.34
N LEU A 156 -13.21 -26.73 -7.32
CA LEU A 156 -12.82 -25.38 -7.71
C LEU A 156 -12.91 -25.32 -9.23
N ARG A 157 -13.90 -24.58 -9.74
CA ARG A 157 -14.15 -24.42 -11.17
C ARG A 157 -13.76 -23.01 -11.60
N VAL A 158 -13.16 -22.92 -12.78
CA VAL A 158 -12.82 -21.67 -13.46
C VAL A 158 -13.33 -21.76 -14.89
N THR A 159 -14.02 -20.73 -15.35
CA THR A 159 -14.54 -20.63 -16.73
C THR A 159 -13.83 -19.53 -17.50
N SER A 160 -13.57 -19.75 -18.79
CA SER A 160 -13.14 -18.71 -19.73
C SER A 160 -13.97 -18.74 -21.03
N PRO A 161 -14.36 -17.58 -21.57
CA PRO A 161 -15.00 -17.48 -22.88
C PRO A 161 -14.04 -17.76 -24.05
N LEU A 162 -14.56 -18.38 -25.10
CA LEU A 162 -13.95 -18.49 -26.42
C LEU A 162 -14.50 -17.43 -27.38
N ARG A 163 -13.80 -17.14 -28.47
CA ARG A 163 -14.15 -16.03 -29.38
C ARG A 163 -15.47 -16.23 -30.13
N ASN A 164 -15.92 -17.48 -30.21
CA ASN A 164 -17.19 -17.86 -30.81
C ASN A 164 -18.36 -17.93 -29.80
N GLY A 165 -18.17 -17.44 -28.57
CA GLY A 165 -19.17 -17.43 -27.50
C GLY A 165 -19.32 -18.75 -26.74
N ALA A 166 -18.58 -19.81 -27.11
CA ALA A 166 -18.53 -21.03 -26.32
C ALA A 166 -17.70 -20.80 -25.03
N VAL A 167 -17.90 -21.63 -24.01
CA VAL A 167 -17.22 -21.49 -22.70
C VAL A 167 -16.40 -22.75 -22.42
N VAL A 168 -15.15 -22.55 -22.02
CA VAL A 168 -14.31 -23.61 -21.44
C VAL A 168 -14.48 -23.57 -19.94
N LEU A 169 -14.75 -24.72 -19.32
CA LEU A 169 -14.76 -24.88 -17.88
C LEU A 169 -13.68 -25.88 -17.49
N VAL A 170 -12.74 -25.44 -16.65
CA VAL A 170 -11.66 -26.27 -16.09
C VAL A 170 -11.72 -26.24 -14.57
N GLY A 171 -11.09 -27.21 -13.92
CA GLY A 171 -11.07 -27.23 -12.46
C GLY A 171 -10.36 -28.43 -11.84
N GLN A 172 -10.23 -28.37 -10.51
CA GLN A 172 -9.75 -29.45 -9.68
C GLN A 172 -10.87 -29.88 -8.72
N VAL A 173 -11.04 -31.20 -8.55
CA VAL A 173 -11.96 -31.74 -7.52
C VAL A 173 -11.30 -31.60 -6.16
N VAL A 174 -12.08 -31.21 -5.15
CA VAL A 174 -11.67 -31.19 -3.75
C VAL A 174 -11.75 -32.64 -3.23
N ASP A 175 -10.78 -33.46 -3.64
CA ASP A 175 -10.69 -34.89 -3.32
C ASP A 175 -9.85 -35.14 -2.05
N GLN A 176 -9.58 -36.42 -1.75
CA GLN A 176 -8.75 -36.80 -0.60
C GLN A 176 -7.35 -36.18 -0.67
N LYS A 177 -6.67 -36.30 -1.82
CA LYS A 177 -5.32 -35.76 -2.08
C LYS A 177 -5.29 -34.24 -1.84
N PHE A 178 -6.31 -33.51 -2.30
CA PHE A 178 -6.44 -32.08 -2.04
C PHE A 178 -6.55 -31.77 -0.54
N THR A 179 -7.36 -32.54 0.20
CA THR A 179 -7.51 -32.32 1.65
C THR A 179 -6.29 -32.75 2.48
N GLU A 180 -5.53 -33.76 2.03
CA GLU A 180 -4.27 -34.21 2.63
C GLU A 180 -3.15 -33.16 2.48
N ASN A 181 -3.07 -32.49 1.31
CA ASN A 181 -2.10 -31.40 1.11
C ASN A 181 -2.30 -30.25 2.11
N ILE A 182 -3.55 -29.97 2.52
CA ILE A 182 -3.91 -28.84 3.39
C ILE A 182 -3.71 -29.18 4.87
N THR A 183 -4.00 -30.41 5.29
CA THR A 183 -3.63 -30.84 6.65
C THR A 183 -2.11 -30.84 6.79
N GLY A 184 -1.36 -31.39 5.83
CA GLY A 184 0.10 -31.31 5.72
C GLY A 184 0.88 -32.00 6.85
N SER A 185 0.20 -32.55 7.86
CA SER A 185 0.78 -33.22 9.02
C SER A 185 -0.12 -34.36 9.51
N ASN A 186 0.49 -35.42 10.06
CA ASN A 186 -0.19 -36.66 10.45
C ASN A 186 -1.05 -36.56 11.73
N ASP A 187 -1.05 -35.39 12.39
CA ASP A 187 -1.74 -35.10 13.64
C ASP A 187 -3.01 -34.26 13.45
N VAL A 188 -3.34 -33.87 12.21
CA VAL A 188 -4.61 -33.21 11.86
C VAL A 188 -5.28 -33.99 10.74
N HIS A 189 -6.54 -34.37 10.95
CA HIS A 189 -7.39 -34.98 9.94
C HIS A 189 -8.61 -34.08 9.68
N MET A 190 -8.97 -33.90 8.42
CA MET A 190 -10.01 -32.97 7.98
C MET A 190 -11.08 -33.68 7.16
N ALA A 191 -12.34 -33.35 7.41
CA ALA A 191 -13.47 -33.72 6.58
C ALA A 191 -14.25 -32.47 6.20
N ILE A 192 -14.70 -32.41 4.95
CA ILE A 192 -15.49 -31.30 4.42
C ILE A 192 -16.93 -31.79 4.25
N TYR A 193 -17.87 -31.01 4.76
CA TYR A 193 -19.29 -31.22 4.61
C TYR A 193 -19.93 -30.04 3.86
N GLU A 194 -20.98 -30.32 3.12
CA GLU A 194 -21.99 -29.32 2.75
C GLU A 194 -23.28 -29.73 3.46
N LYS A 195 -23.75 -28.92 4.42
CA LYS A 195 -24.85 -29.28 5.32
C LYS A 195 -24.57 -30.65 5.98
N ASP A 196 -25.39 -31.68 5.77
CA ASP A 196 -25.14 -33.04 6.30
C ASP A 196 -24.40 -33.97 5.30
N LYS A 197 -24.08 -33.53 4.07
CA LYS A 197 -23.44 -34.38 3.04
C LYS A 197 -21.93 -34.32 3.14
N ARG A 198 -21.28 -35.47 3.41
CA ARG A 198 -19.82 -35.61 3.36
C ARG A 198 -19.31 -35.43 1.93
N ILE A 199 -18.37 -34.52 1.75
CA ILE A 199 -17.79 -34.15 0.45
C ILE A 199 -16.43 -34.80 0.24
N SER A 200 -15.51 -34.62 1.20
CA SER A 200 -14.14 -35.15 1.13
C SER A 200 -13.58 -35.41 2.54
N VAL A 201 -12.55 -36.24 2.62
CA VAL A 201 -11.86 -36.66 3.85
C VAL A 201 -10.36 -36.79 3.58
N SER A 202 -9.52 -36.33 4.51
CA SER A 202 -8.05 -36.36 4.39
C SER A 202 -7.42 -37.68 4.84
N GLY A 203 -8.14 -38.80 4.71
CA GLY A 203 -7.63 -40.14 5.03
C GLY A 203 -8.49 -41.00 5.98
N PRO A 204 -8.05 -42.25 6.21
CA PRO A 204 -8.90 -43.32 6.77
C PRO A 204 -9.29 -43.13 8.24
N ILE A 205 -8.48 -42.41 9.03
CA ILE A 205 -8.76 -42.21 10.47
C ILE A 205 -10.04 -41.42 10.68
N ILE A 206 -10.21 -40.31 9.96
CA ILE A 206 -11.42 -39.48 10.05
C ILE A 206 -12.59 -40.12 9.29
N GLU A 207 -12.33 -40.82 8.19
CA GLU A 207 -13.35 -41.58 7.47
C GLU A 207 -14.03 -42.63 8.37
N ASN A 208 -13.25 -43.51 9.02
CA ASN A 208 -13.76 -44.56 9.90
C ASN A 208 -14.45 -43.98 11.15
N TYR A 209 -14.04 -42.80 11.63
CA TYR A 209 -14.71 -42.13 12.75
C TYR A 209 -16.11 -41.59 12.37
N LEU A 210 -16.27 -41.15 11.12
CA LEU A 210 -17.47 -40.51 10.61
C LEU A 210 -18.45 -41.49 9.92
N GLU A 211 -18.01 -42.71 9.60
CA GLU A 211 -18.73 -43.70 8.79
C GLU A 211 -20.19 -43.97 9.26
N ASN A 212 -20.47 -43.80 10.55
CA ASN A 212 -21.80 -43.98 11.14
C ASN A 212 -22.26 -42.80 12.01
N LYS A 213 -21.81 -41.56 11.72
CA LYS A 213 -22.15 -40.36 12.50
C LYS A 213 -22.73 -39.23 11.65
N ASN A 214 -23.88 -38.70 12.07
CA ASN A 214 -24.48 -37.52 11.45
C ASN A 214 -23.68 -36.26 11.84
N PRO A 215 -23.38 -35.33 10.92
CA PRO A 215 -22.57 -34.12 11.20
C PRO A 215 -23.23 -33.22 12.25
N SER A 216 -24.54 -33.05 12.13
CA SER A 216 -25.41 -32.40 13.12
C SER A 216 -25.32 -32.98 14.54
N SER A 217 -24.86 -34.22 14.73
CA SER A 217 -24.63 -34.81 16.06
C SER A 217 -23.23 -34.53 16.66
N LEU A 218 -22.28 -34.05 15.85
CA LEU A 218 -20.91 -33.77 16.27
C LEU A 218 -20.83 -32.44 17.02
N LYS A 219 -20.52 -32.47 18.31
CA LYS A 219 -20.33 -31.25 19.10
C LYS A 219 -18.93 -30.69 18.88
N SER A 220 -18.83 -29.44 18.43
CA SER A 220 -17.56 -28.72 18.42
C SER A 220 -17.00 -28.60 19.85
N GLY A 221 -15.69 -28.65 20.01
CA GLY A 221 -14.99 -28.68 21.30
C GLY A 221 -15.05 -30.03 22.02
N SER A 222 -15.53 -31.11 21.38
CA SER A 222 -15.63 -32.43 22.01
C SER A 222 -14.32 -33.22 21.95
N ARG A 223 -14.02 -33.95 23.02
CA ARG A 223 -12.84 -34.83 23.11
C ARG A 223 -13.26 -36.28 23.22
N PHE A 224 -12.57 -37.18 22.53
CA PHE A 224 -12.85 -38.61 22.56
C PHE A 224 -11.58 -39.45 22.35
N PHE A 225 -11.69 -40.75 22.60
CA PHE A 225 -10.65 -41.74 22.32
C PHE A 225 -11.09 -42.61 21.14
N PHE A 226 -10.22 -42.80 20.15
CA PHE A 226 -10.48 -43.59 18.94
C PHE A 226 -9.17 -44.12 18.35
N SER A 227 -9.18 -45.35 17.84
CA SER A 227 -8.01 -45.96 17.18
C SER A 227 -6.68 -45.87 17.98
N GLY A 228 -6.76 -45.97 19.32
CA GLY A 228 -5.58 -45.88 20.19
C GLY A 228 -5.11 -44.46 20.52
N LYS A 229 -5.77 -43.43 20.00
CA LYS A 229 -5.40 -42.01 20.13
C LYS A 229 -6.51 -41.17 20.79
N HIS A 230 -6.13 -40.04 21.37
CA HIS A 230 -7.08 -39.03 21.85
C HIS A 230 -7.23 -37.93 20.80
N PHE A 231 -8.46 -37.55 20.49
CA PHE A 231 -8.75 -36.51 19.50
C PHE A 231 -9.59 -35.38 20.09
N TYR A 232 -9.30 -34.16 19.65
CA TYR A 232 -10.14 -32.98 19.78
C TYR A 232 -10.90 -32.75 18.46
N LEU A 233 -12.23 -32.64 18.54
CA LEU A 233 -13.10 -32.34 17.41
C LEU A 233 -13.52 -30.88 17.47
N THR A 234 -13.28 -30.17 16.38
CA THR A 234 -13.78 -28.81 16.18
C THR A 234 -14.39 -28.65 14.79
N ARG A 235 -15.36 -27.75 14.69
CA ARG A 235 -16.18 -27.47 13.51
C ARG A 235 -16.00 -26.00 13.14
N ILE A 236 -15.58 -25.74 11.90
CA ILE A 236 -15.38 -24.38 11.38
C ILE A 236 -16.30 -24.16 10.19
N PRO A 237 -17.22 -23.17 10.27
CA PRO A 237 -18.03 -22.79 9.13
C PRO A 237 -17.18 -22.02 8.11
N TYR A 238 -17.34 -22.36 6.83
CA TYR A 238 -16.72 -21.69 5.70
C TYR A 238 -17.80 -20.97 4.89
N ALA A 239 -17.89 -19.65 5.07
CA ALA A 239 -18.76 -18.81 4.28
C ALA A 239 -18.14 -18.57 2.89
N ASN A 240 -18.60 -19.30 1.88
CA ASN A 240 -18.23 -19.02 0.49
C ASN A 240 -18.82 -17.66 0.06
N ARG A 241 -17.97 -16.68 -0.21
CA ARG A 241 -18.38 -15.36 -0.77
C ARG A 241 -18.33 -15.32 -2.31
N GLY A 242 -18.21 -16.48 -2.97
CA GLY A 242 -18.18 -16.62 -4.41
C GLY A 242 -19.56 -16.62 -5.08
N LEU A 243 -19.62 -17.16 -6.30
CA LEU A 243 -20.84 -17.19 -7.12
C LEU A 243 -21.85 -18.27 -6.72
N THR A 244 -21.75 -18.84 -5.51
CA THR A 244 -22.59 -19.96 -5.05
C THR A 244 -22.91 -19.92 -3.57
N ASP A 245 -24.16 -20.26 -3.28
CA ASP A 245 -24.74 -20.31 -1.93
C ASP A 245 -24.39 -21.65 -1.23
N LEU A 246 -23.09 -22.01 -1.23
CA LEU A 246 -22.55 -23.19 -0.56
C LEU A 246 -22.30 -22.88 0.92
N ASP A 247 -22.94 -23.66 1.79
CA ASP A 247 -22.71 -23.68 3.23
C ASP A 247 -21.79 -24.86 3.56
N LEU A 248 -20.47 -24.59 3.56
CA LEU A 248 -19.44 -25.58 3.78
C LEU A 248 -19.00 -25.59 5.25
N GLU A 249 -18.82 -26.77 5.81
CA GLU A 249 -18.33 -26.96 7.17
C GLU A 249 -17.11 -27.88 7.18
N PHE A 250 -16.05 -27.43 7.85
CA PHE A 250 -14.86 -28.23 8.09
C PHE A 250 -14.95 -28.89 9.47
N VAL A 251 -14.92 -30.22 9.49
CA VAL A 251 -14.79 -31.03 10.70
C VAL A 251 -13.32 -31.42 10.82
N LEU A 252 -12.63 -30.93 11.84
CA LEU A 252 -11.23 -31.26 12.12
C LEU A 252 -11.15 -32.21 13.32
N LEU A 253 -10.31 -33.23 13.20
CA LEU A 253 -9.84 -34.08 14.29
C LEU A 253 -8.36 -33.81 14.51
N ILE A 254 -8.01 -33.24 15.66
CA ILE A 254 -6.62 -32.95 16.05
C ILE A 254 -6.18 -34.01 17.06
N ASP A 255 -5.05 -34.66 16.82
CA ASP A 255 -4.45 -35.63 17.75
C ASP A 255 -3.91 -34.91 19.00
N GLU A 256 -4.54 -35.19 20.13
CA GLU A 256 -4.16 -34.70 21.46
C GLU A 256 -3.54 -35.80 22.33
N THR A 257 -3.09 -36.94 21.77
CA THR A 257 -2.61 -38.08 22.57
C THR A 257 -1.48 -37.70 23.53
N GLU A 258 -0.54 -36.90 23.07
CA GLU A 258 0.55 -36.36 23.89
C GLU A 258 0.02 -35.40 24.97
N LEU A 259 -0.81 -34.43 24.59
CA LEU A 259 -1.44 -33.46 25.50
C LEU A 259 -2.28 -34.16 26.59
N TYR A 260 -3.05 -35.19 26.22
CA TYR A 260 -3.84 -35.99 27.15
C TYR A 260 -2.95 -36.76 28.12
N SER A 261 -1.89 -37.42 27.63
CA SER A 261 -0.96 -38.16 28.48
C SER A 261 -0.25 -37.24 29.49
N THR A 262 0.21 -36.08 29.04
CA THR A 262 0.83 -35.04 29.88
C THR A 262 -0.16 -34.50 30.90
N THR A 263 -1.40 -34.18 30.50
CA THR A 263 -2.43 -33.70 31.46
C THR A 263 -2.81 -34.78 32.48
N ARG A 264 -2.93 -36.04 32.06
CA ARG A 264 -3.27 -37.14 32.97
C ARG A 264 -2.15 -37.36 33.99
N ASN A 265 -0.90 -37.31 33.56
CA ASN A 265 0.24 -37.41 34.46
C ASN A 265 0.27 -36.22 35.43
N LEU A 266 0.04 -34.99 34.95
CA LEU A 266 -0.12 -33.80 35.80
C LEU A 266 -1.24 -33.99 36.84
N TRP A 267 -2.41 -34.49 36.45
CA TRP A 267 -3.51 -34.81 37.37
C TRP A 267 -3.14 -35.85 38.43
N ILE A 268 -2.40 -36.90 38.06
CA ILE A 268 -1.92 -37.92 38.99
C ILE A 268 -0.92 -37.32 39.98
N TYR A 269 0.05 -36.51 39.50
CA TYR A 269 1.01 -35.84 40.38
C TYR A 269 0.33 -34.83 41.31
N CYS A 270 -0.58 -34.00 40.81
CA CYS A 270 -1.36 -33.07 41.64
C CYS A 270 -2.26 -33.80 42.65
N GLY A 271 -2.87 -34.93 42.27
CA GLY A 271 -3.70 -35.75 43.16
C GLY A 271 -2.89 -36.42 44.27
N LEU A 272 -1.72 -36.97 43.95
CA LEU A 272 -0.79 -37.54 44.93
C LEU A 272 -0.22 -36.45 45.87
N LEU A 273 0.12 -35.28 45.32
CA LEU A 273 0.55 -34.12 46.09
C LEU A 273 -0.55 -33.66 47.06
N ALA A 274 -1.77 -33.48 46.57
CA ALA A 274 -2.92 -33.06 47.37
C ALA A 274 -3.28 -34.10 48.46
N LEU A 275 -3.22 -35.40 48.16
CA LEU A 275 -3.45 -36.46 49.14
C LEU A 275 -2.35 -36.47 50.22
N SER A 276 -1.09 -36.31 49.81
CA SER A 276 0.07 -36.22 50.71
C SER A 276 -0.04 -35.01 51.65
N ILE A 277 -0.36 -33.84 51.09
CA ILE A 277 -0.60 -32.59 51.84
C ILE A 277 -1.79 -32.76 52.78
N PHE A 278 -2.92 -33.33 52.33
CA PHE A 278 -4.11 -33.54 53.16
C PHE A 278 -3.84 -34.47 54.34
N VAL A 279 -3.19 -35.62 54.11
CA VAL A 279 -2.82 -36.56 55.18
C VAL A 279 -1.82 -35.92 56.14
N GLY A 280 -0.83 -35.18 55.63
CA GLY A 280 0.13 -34.44 56.43
C GLY A 280 -0.54 -33.40 57.33
N ILE A 281 -1.40 -32.55 56.78
CA ILE A 281 -2.15 -31.50 57.51
C ILE A 281 -3.05 -32.12 58.59
N LEU A 282 -3.72 -33.24 58.32
CA LEU A 282 -4.61 -33.90 59.28
C LEU A 282 -3.82 -34.47 60.48
N LEU A 283 -2.65 -35.06 60.21
CA LEU A 283 -1.76 -35.64 61.22
C LEU A 283 -1.07 -34.54 62.05
N VAL A 284 -0.58 -33.47 61.41
CA VAL A 284 -0.03 -32.28 62.08
C VAL A 284 -1.10 -31.59 62.92
N SER A 285 -2.29 -31.31 62.39
CA SER A 285 -3.37 -30.64 63.12
C SER A 285 -3.82 -31.40 64.38
N TYR A 286 -3.76 -32.74 64.36
CA TYR A 286 -4.08 -33.58 65.52
C TYR A 286 -3.03 -33.51 66.63
N LEU A 287 -1.74 -33.50 66.26
CA LEU A 287 -0.62 -33.35 67.18
C LEU A 287 -0.55 -31.91 67.74
N PHE A 288 -0.62 -30.92 66.86
CA PHE A 288 -0.50 -29.50 67.18
C PHE A 288 -1.60 -28.98 68.11
N SER A 289 -2.85 -29.43 67.90
CA SER A 289 -3.99 -29.16 68.80
C SER A 289 -3.80 -29.71 70.23
N ARG A 290 -2.96 -30.73 70.42
CA ARG A 290 -2.60 -31.24 71.75
C ARG A 290 -1.56 -30.35 72.44
N ASP A 291 -0.67 -29.74 71.68
CA ASP A 291 0.52 -29.08 72.22
C ASP A 291 0.25 -27.62 72.60
N ILE A 292 -0.33 -26.83 71.68
CA ILE A 292 -0.66 -25.39 71.84
C ILE A 292 -1.29 -25.08 73.20
N ILE A 293 -2.25 -25.91 73.62
CA ILE A 293 -3.10 -25.65 74.79
C ILE A 293 -2.32 -25.65 76.10
N ASN A 294 -1.18 -26.35 76.14
CA ASN A 294 -0.31 -26.38 77.32
C ASN A 294 0.64 -25.18 77.34
N ALA A 295 1.22 -24.76 76.21
CA ALA A 295 2.16 -23.64 76.16
C ALA A 295 1.53 -22.25 76.27
N VAL A 296 0.33 -22.02 75.73
CA VAL A 296 -0.36 -20.70 75.84
C VAL A 296 -0.54 -20.26 77.30
N LYS A 297 -0.61 -21.21 78.26
CA LYS A 297 -0.68 -20.90 79.69
C LYS A 297 0.65 -20.44 80.30
N ALA A 298 1.79 -20.89 79.78
CA ALA A 298 3.11 -20.51 80.27
C ALA A 298 3.53 -19.14 79.72
N LEU A 299 3.36 -18.91 78.41
CA LEU A 299 3.80 -17.68 77.74
C LEU A 299 3.12 -16.41 78.29
N ASN A 300 1.83 -16.50 78.62
CA ASN A 300 1.02 -15.40 79.18
C ASN A 300 1.43 -14.98 80.61
N PHE A 301 2.30 -15.76 81.27
CA PHE A 301 2.90 -15.41 82.55
C PHE A 301 4.18 -14.56 82.37
N ALA A 302 5.03 -14.92 81.40
CA ALA A 302 6.29 -14.22 81.11
C ALA A 302 6.07 -12.79 80.58
N MET A 303 5.15 -12.60 79.62
CA MET A 303 4.90 -11.29 78.96
C MET A 303 4.48 -10.14 79.89
N LYS A 304 4.18 -10.39 81.18
CA LYS A 304 3.79 -9.34 82.14
C LYS A 304 4.96 -8.72 82.92
N ASN A 305 6.14 -9.36 82.96
CA ASN A 305 7.28 -8.93 83.76
C ASN A 305 8.59 -8.88 82.93
N PRO A 306 8.75 -7.91 82.02
CA PRO A 306 9.83 -7.88 81.01
C PRO A 306 11.21 -7.43 81.56
N GLY A 307 11.49 -7.69 82.83
CA GLY A 307 12.72 -7.27 83.53
C GLY A 307 13.46 -8.38 84.27
N GLU A 308 12.95 -9.62 84.23
CA GLU A 308 13.63 -10.81 84.77
C GLU A 308 14.19 -11.68 83.63
N ASP A 309 15.11 -12.59 83.95
CA ASP A 309 15.80 -13.42 82.96
C ASP A 309 14.91 -14.61 82.52
N GLU A 310 14.33 -14.49 81.33
CA GLU A 310 13.21 -15.30 80.83
C GLU A 310 13.54 -16.79 80.61
N THR A 311 14.83 -17.12 80.59
CA THR A 311 15.38 -18.48 80.35
C THR A 311 14.99 -19.55 81.38
N THR A 312 14.34 -19.16 82.48
CA THR A 312 13.91 -20.08 83.55
C THR A 312 12.40 -20.32 83.62
N ILE A 313 11.60 -19.62 82.80
CA ILE A 313 10.13 -19.60 82.90
C ILE A 313 9.46 -20.24 81.67
N ILE A 314 10.12 -20.16 80.51
CA ILE A 314 9.67 -20.75 79.25
C ILE A 314 10.53 -21.99 78.96
N ASP A 315 9.89 -23.11 78.67
CA ASP A 315 10.57 -24.36 78.29
C ASP A 315 11.12 -24.22 76.86
N LEU A 316 12.42 -23.93 76.75
CA LEU A 316 13.12 -23.59 75.50
C LEU A 316 13.55 -24.80 74.66
N ASP A 317 13.52 -26.02 75.21
CA ASP A 317 13.76 -27.26 74.43
C ASP A 317 12.52 -27.67 73.59
N ARG A 318 11.52 -26.78 73.53
CA ARG A 318 10.23 -26.98 72.89
C ARG A 318 10.18 -26.19 71.57
N THR A 319 9.85 -26.87 70.48
CA THR A 319 10.13 -26.40 69.11
C THR A 319 8.90 -26.06 68.25
N ASP A 320 7.71 -25.95 68.85
CA ASP A 320 6.42 -25.60 68.19
C ASP A 320 6.17 -24.09 68.17
N GLU A 321 5.16 -23.55 67.45
CA GLU A 321 4.87 -22.10 67.35
C GLU A 321 4.73 -21.34 68.69
N LEU A 322 4.69 -22.01 69.85
CA LEU A 322 4.66 -21.38 71.18
C LEU A 322 5.95 -21.54 71.98
N GLY A 323 6.65 -22.67 71.86
CA GLY A 323 8.08 -22.71 72.19
C GLY A 323 8.83 -21.66 71.37
N GLN A 324 8.48 -21.54 70.10
CA GLN A 324 8.81 -20.43 69.22
C GLN A 324 8.17 -19.09 69.63
N MET A 325 6.94 -18.94 70.15
CA MET A 325 6.57 -17.62 70.70
C MET A 325 7.43 -17.18 71.91
N GLY A 326 8.28 -18.06 72.46
CA GLY A 326 9.47 -17.68 73.26
C GLY A 326 10.76 -17.60 72.43
N GLU A 327 11.08 -18.62 71.66
CA GLU A 327 12.34 -18.73 70.90
C GLU A 327 12.43 -17.71 69.76
N VAL A 328 11.34 -17.42 69.04
CA VAL A 328 11.06 -16.32 68.09
C VAL A 328 10.78 -14.99 68.79
N PHE A 329 10.45 -14.92 70.10
CA PHE A 329 10.61 -13.63 70.80
C PHE A 329 12.11 -13.29 70.93
N VAL A 330 12.95 -14.32 71.16
CA VAL A 330 14.42 -14.25 71.17
C VAL A 330 15.04 -14.26 69.76
N SER A 331 14.37 -14.86 68.77
CA SER A 331 14.87 -15.18 67.42
C SER A 331 14.27 -14.31 66.33
N MET A 332 13.05 -13.76 66.43
CA MET A 332 12.61 -12.68 65.52
C MET A 332 13.55 -11.48 65.61
N LYS A 333 14.16 -11.26 66.79
CA LYS A 333 15.25 -10.30 67.02
C LYS A 333 16.54 -10.61 66.23
N LYS A 334 16.71 -11.85 65.74
CA LYS A 334 17.90 -12.42 65.08
C LYS A 334 17.64 -12.78 63.61
N GLU A 335 16.43 -13.23 63.31
CA GLU A 335 15.92 -13.81 62.06
C GLU A 335 15.27 -12.75 61.17
N LEU A 336 14.74 -11.65 61.74
CA LEU A 336 14.48 -10.43 60.94
C LEU A 336 15.77 -9.95 60.25
N LEU A 337 16.93 -10.11 60.92
CA LEU A 337 18.24 -9.77 60.38
C LEU A 337 18.62 -10.67 59.19
N GLU A 338 18.37 -11.98 59.29
CA GLU A 338 18.71 -12.96 58.25
C GLU A 338 17.71 -12.94 57.07
N HIS A 339 16.42 -12.72 57.34
CA HIS A 339 15.39 -12.67 56.30
C HIS A 339 15.43 -11.37 55.48
N GLN A 340 15.95 -10.26 56.05
CA GLN A 340 16.35 -9.08 55.26
C GLN A 340 17.46 -9.43 54.26
N LEU A 341 18.53 -10.09 54.70
CA LEU A 341 19.67 -10.45 53.85
C LEU A 341 19.29 -11.38 52.68
N TYR A 342 18.35 -12.31 52.87
CA TYR A 342 17.86 -13.17 51.78
C TYR A 342 17.02 -12.40 50.73
N LEU A 343 16.15 -11.49 51.19
CA LEU A 343 15.34 -10.65 50.30
C LEU A 343 16.19 -9.65 49.53
N GLU A 344 17.17 -9.01 50.19
CA GLU A 344 18.17 -8.15 49.52
C GLU A 344 18.86 -8.90 48.38
N ARG A 345 19.39 -10.11 48.65
CA ARG A 345 20.10 -10.91 47.64
C ARG A 345 19.26 -11.25 46.41
N LYS A 346 17.96 -11.51 46.58
CA LYS A 346 17.05 -11.84 45.47
C LYS A 346 16.56 -10.61 44.70
N VAL A 347 16.47 -9.47 45.38
CA VAL A 347 16.29 -8.16 44.72
C VAL A 347 17.55 -7.82 43.93
N GLU A 348 18.74 -8.09 44.46
CA GLU A 348 20.04 -7.87 43.82
C GLU A 348 20.17 -8.70 42.54
N GLU A 349 19.88 -10.01 42.58
CA GLU A 349 19.83 -10.89 41.38
C GLU A 349 18.88 -10.36 40.30
N LYS A 350 17.64 -9.99 40.66
CA LYS A 350 16.65 -9.50 39.68
C LYS A 350 16.94 -8.08 39.19
N THR A 351 17.60 -7.25 40.00
CA THR A 351 18.09 -5.93 39.58
C THR A 351 19.26 -6.09 38.62
N GLN A 352 20.15 -7.06 38.83
CA GLN A 352 21.24 -7.39 37.92
C GLN A 352 20.72 -7.89 36.57
N GLU A 353 19.81 -8.87 36.53
CA GLU A 353 19.23 -9.39 35.29
C GLU A 353 18.49 -8.29 34.49
N LEU A 354 17.77 -7.40 35.19
CA LEU A 354 17.11 -6.24 34.59
C LEU A 354 18.14 -5.22 34.06
N GLN A 355 19.22 -4.97 34.80
CA GLN A 355 20.29 -4.06 34.39
C GLN A 355 21.05 -4.62 33.17
N GLU A 356 21.32 -5.92 33.11
CA GLU A 356 21.92 -6.60 31.95
C GLU A 356 21.01 -6.47 30.72
N THR A 357 19.70 -6.73 30.87
CA THR A 357 18.71 -6.55 29.80
C THR A 357 18.60 -5.10 29.33
N LEU A 358 18.59 -4.13 30.26
CA LEU A 358 18.56 -2.70 29.94
C LEU A 358 19.84 -2.26 29.21
N ASN A 359 21.01 -2.76 29.64
CA ASN A 359 22.28 -2.50 28.98
C ASN A 359 22.29 -3.06 27.56
N GLU A 360 21.75 -4.26 27.33
CA GLU A 360 21.62 -4.85 26.00
C GLU A 360 20.67 -4.06 25.09
N VAL A 361 19.47 -3.72 25.57
CA VAL A 361 18.50 -2.88 24.83
C VAL A 361 19.09 -1.51 24.51
N GLN A 362 19.83 -0.90 25.44
CA GLN A 362 20.46 0.39 25.24
C GLN A 362 21.63 0.31 24.22
N ALA A 363 22.42 -0.77 24.24
CA ALA A 363 23.47 -1.01 23.25
C ALA A 363 22.92 -1.31 21.84
N LEU A 364 21.79 -2.02 21.74
CA LEU A 364 21.07 -2.23 20.48
C LEU A 364 20.50 -0.91 19.94
N LYS A 365 19.91 -0.09 20.81
CA LYS A 365 19.42 1.24 20.45
C LYS A 365 20.54 2.16 19.98
N GLU A 366 21.69 2.19 20.66
CA GLU A 366 22.82 3.05 20.24
C GLU A 366 23.36 2.65 18.86
N LYS A 367 23.38 1.34 18.54
CA LYS A 367 23.70 0.86 17.18
C LYS A 367 22.67 1.35 16.16
N GLN A 368 21.38 1.16 16.43
CA GLN A 368 20.29 1.59 15.55
C GLN A 368 20.28 3.11 15.30
N ASP A 369 20.40 3.93 16.35
CA ASP A 369 20.50 5.39 16.23
C ASP A 369 21.79 5.81 15.50
N GLY A 370 22.85 4.99 15.55
CA GLY A 370 24.07 5.16 14.75
C GLY A 370 23.87 4.89 13.26
N ASP A 371 23.17 3.80 12.91
CA ASP A 371 22.82 3.48 11.52
C ASP A 371 21.88 4.56 10.94
N TYR A 372 20.88 5.01 11.71
CA TYR A 372 20.02 6.13 11.32
C TYR A 372 20.81 7.43 11.12
N TYR A 373 21.78 7.73 11.98
CA TYR A 373 22.65 8.90 11.82
C TYR A 373 23.49 8.83 10.54
N LEU A 374 24.03 7.64 10.21
CA LEU A 374 24.78 7.44 8.97
C LEU A 374 23.88 7.61 7.74
N THR A 375 22.66 7.07 7.76
CA THR A 375 21.71 7.24 6.64
C THR A 375 21.29 8.71 6.47
N SER A 376 21.02 9.45 7.54
CA SER A 376 20.67 10.87 7.43
C SER A 376 21.80 11.71 6.83
N LEU A 377 23.07 11.39 7.15
CA LEU A 377 24.26 12.00 6.51
C LEU A 377 24.41 11.67 5.02
N LEU A 378 23.85 10.56 4.53
CA LEU A 378 23.86 10.21 3.09
C LEU A 378 22.75 10.93 2.32
N ILE A 379 21.61 11.22 2.98
CA ILE A 379 20.48 11.95 2.38
C ILE A 379 20.77 13.46 2.35
N GLN A 380 21.40 14.02 3.38
CA GLN A 380 21.65 15.47 3.49
C GLN A 380 22.33 16.12 2.26
N PRO A 381 23.34 15.54 1.58
CA PRO A 381 23.94 16.11 0.37
C PRO A 381 23.04 16.08 -0.89
N LEU A 382 21.93 15.32 -0.84
CA LEU A 382 20.94 15.20 -1.91
C LEU A 382 19.83 16.24 -1.74
N THR A 383 19.61 16.75 -0.52
CA THR A 383 18.66 17.84 -0.27
C THR A 383 19.24 19.18 -0.69
N SER A 384 18.36 20.08 -1.10
CA SER A 384 18.68 21.47 -1.41
C SER A 384 17.42 22.28 -1.20
N LEU A 385 17.35 22.95 -0.05
CA LEU A 385 16.11 23.50 0.52
C LEU A 385 15.91 24.99 0.25
N ARG A 386 16.91 25.70 -0.31
CA ARG A 386 16.85 27.14 -0.53
C ARG A 386 17.51 27.53 -1.83
N TYR A 387 16.87 28.45 -2.54
CA TYR A 387 17.41 29.15 -3.69
C TYR A 387 16.94 30.60 -3.64
N SER A 388 17.79 31.55 -4.01
CA SER A 388 17.41 32.95 -4.15
C SER A 388 18.24 33.60 -5.23
N ASP A 389 17.57 34.25 -6.18
CA ASP A 389 18.12 35.29 -7.04
C ASP A 389 17.19 36.51 -7.04
N ASP A 390 17.46 37.49 -7.90
CA ASP A 390 16.72 38.75 -7.97
C ASP A 390 15.23 38.55 -8.36
N ASN A 391 14.91 37.48 -9.10
CA ASN A 391 13.57 37.21 -9.62
C ASN A 391 12.83 36.05 -8.92
N THR A 392 13.56 35.18 -8.22
CA THR A 392 13.03 33.91 -7.72
C THR A 392 13.55 33.61 -6.33
N LYS A 393 12.63 33.43 -5.37
CA LYS A 393 12.96 32.97 -4.02
C LYS A 393 12.25 31.64 -3.77
N ILE A 394 13.02 30.57 -3.61
CA ILE A 394 12.51 29.25 -3.25
C ILE A 394 13.00 28.87 -1.86
N GLU A 395 12.08 28.51 -0.99
CA GLU A 395 12.35 28.10 0.39
C GLU A 395 11.59 26.80 0.69
N SER A 396 12.24 25.84 1.32
CA SER A 396 11.62 24.58 1.73
C SER A 396 11.79 24.35 3.23
N VAL A 397 10.71 23.93 3.86
CA VAL A 397 10.72 23.25 5.17
C VAL A 397 10.78 21.75 4.88
N LEU A 398 11.61 21.03 5.64
CA LEU A 398 11.71 19.58 5.62
C LEU A 398 11.87 19.12 7.07
N LYS A 399 10.93 18.29 7.55
CA LYS A 399 10.84 17.84 8.93
C LYS A 399 10.43 16.38 8.94
N GLN A 400 11.24 15.49 9.50
CA GLN A 400 10.94 14.05 9.50
C GLN A 400 10.37 13.64 10.86
N LYS A 401 9.34 12.78 10.87
CA LYS A 401 8.64 12.32 12.08
C LYS A 401 9.55 11.54 13.03
N LYS A 402 10.57 10.86 12.51
CA LYS A 402 11.56 10.13 13.33
C LYS A 402 12.76 11.01 13.68
N GLU A 403 12.62 11.71 14.79
CA GLU A 403 13.73 12.33 15.50
C GLU A 403 14.49 11.30 16.35
N PHE A 404 15.80 11.47 16.46
CA PHE A 404 16.67 10.67 17.33
C PHE A 404 17.92 11.45 17.72
N ARG A 405 18.61 11.00 18.77
CA ARG A 405 19.85 11.62 19.26
C ARG A 405 20.97 10.59 19.27
N PHE A 406 21.95 10.78 18.38
CA PHE A 406 23.16 10.00 18.37
C PHE A 406 24.30 10.81 18.99
N ARG A 407 24.79 10.35 20.16
CA ARG A 407 25.81 11.02 20.98
C ARG A 407 25.39 12.45 21.38
N THR A 408 26.05 13.46 20.83
CA THR A 408 25.79 14.89 21.08
C THR A 408 24.96 15.57 19.98
N LYS A 409 24.57 14.82 18.93
CA LYS A 409 23.82 15.37 17.79
C LYS A 409 22.40 14.85 17.77
N ASN A 410 21.46 15.77 17.60
CA ASN A 410 20.09 15.44 17.21
C ASN A 410 20.06 15.34 15.67
N SER A 411 19.31 14.39 15.14
CA SER A 411 19.11 14.19 13.71
C SER A 411 17.73 13.60 13.44
N GLU A 412 17.32 13.62 12.18
CA GLU A 412 15.99 13.23 11.71
C GLU A 412 16.15 12.34 10.48
N ILE A 413 15.22 11.40 10.29
CA ILE A 413 15.25 10.44 9.18
C ILE A 413 13.82 10.07 8.74
N GLY A 414 13.55 10.05 7.44
CA GLY A 414 12.22 9.75 6.90
C GLY A 414 12.18 9.76 5.38
N GLY A 415 10.97 9.65 4.82
CA GLY A 415 10.70 9.47 3.39
C GLY A 415 10.74 10.75 2.55
N ASP A 416 10.63 11.92 3.17
CA ASP A 416 10.50 13.18 2.43
C ASP A 416 11.84 13.70 1.89
N LEU A 417 11.82 14.20 0.65
CA LEU A 417 12.98 14.73 -0.05
C LEU A 417 12.63 15.98 -0.86
N CYS A 418 13.23 17.12 -0.48
CA CYS A 418 13.24 18.36 -1.25
C CYS A 418 14.61 18.63 -1.88
N SER A 419 14.66 18.85 -3.20
CA SER A 419 15.91 19.21 -3.91
C SER A 419 15.67 20.23 -5.02
N ILE A 420 16.38 21.35 -4.93
CA ILE A 420 16.44 22.42 -5.94
C ILE A 420 17.85 22.42 -6.57
N GLN A 421 17.94 22.36 -7.90
CA GLN A 421 19.21 22.29 -8.64
C GLN A 421 19.16 23.14 -9.92
N GLU A 422 20.22 23.89 -10.22
CA GLU A 422 20.32 24.63 -11.49
C GLU A 422 20.75 23.72 -12.64
N ILE A 423 20.06 23.81 -13.79
CA ILE A 423 20.47 23.16 -15.04
C ILE A 423 20.33 24.11 -16.24
N THR A 424 21.14 23.89 -17.28
CA THR A 424 21.04 24.61 -18.55
C THR A 424 20.44 23.70 -19.63
N LEU A 425 19.32 24.13 -20.22
CA LEU A 425 18.64 23.45 -21.34
C LEU A 425 18.45 24.44 -22.50
N MET A 426 18.79 24.02 -23.72
CA MET A 426 18.78 24.83 -24.95
C MET A 426 19.53 26.17 -24.83
N GLY A 427 20.56 26.24 -23.97
CA GLY A 427 21.33 27.47 -23.71
C GLY A 427 20.71 28.41 -22.67
N LYS A 428 19.59 28.03 -22.06
CA LYS A 428 18.86 28.79 -21.04
C LYS A 428 18.88 28.08 -19.69
N ASN A 429 18.87 28.84 -18.60
CA ASN A 429 18.95 28.31 -17.23
C ASN A 429 17.57 28.07 -16.62
N TYR A 430 17.37 26.89 -16.05
CA TYR A 430 16.16 26.44 -15.38
C TYR A 430 16.49 25.96 -13.96
N LEU A 431 15.54 26.10 -13.05
CA LEU A 431 15.59 25.44 -11.75
C LEU A 431 14.87 24.09 -11.85
N ALA A 432 15.62 23.00 -11.74
CA ALA A 432 15.07 21.67 -11.57
C ALA A 432 14.68 21.47 -10.10
N ILE A 433 13.41 21.16 -9.89
CA ILE A 433 12.75 21.10 -8.60
C ILE A 433 12.21 19.70 -8.40
N LEU A 434 12.47 19.14 -7.23
CA LEU A 434 11.90 17.89 -6.76
C LEU A 434 11.32 18.11 -5.36
N ASN A 435 10.05 17.79 -5.18
CA ASN A 435 9.50 17.38 -3.89
C ASN A 435 8.96 15.94 -4.04
N ALA A 436 9.29 15.07 -3.08
CA ALA A 436 8.92 13.66 -3.10
C ALA A 436 8.70 13.11 -1.68
N ASP A 437 7.70 12.25 -1.52
CA ASP A 437 7.46 11.38 -0.37
C ASP A 437 7.75 9.93 -0.79
N ALA A 438 8.55 9.20 -0.01
CA ALA A 438 8.83 7.79 -0.24
C ALA A 438 8.11 6.88 0.78
N MET A 439 7.40 5.88 0.26
CA MET A 439 6.51 5.03 1.05
C MET A 439 7.16 4.38 2.29
N GLY A 440 6.58 4.70 3.44
CA GLY A 440 6.95 4.15 4.75
C GLY A 440 7.75 5.15 5.57
N LYS A 441 7.71 5.02 6.90
CA LYS A 441 8.29 6.03 7.81
C LYS A 441 9.69 5.63 8.28
N SER A 442 10.45 6.57 8.83
CA SER A 442 11.80 6.32 9.38
C SER A 442 12.74 5.70 8.33
N ILE A 443 13.42 4.59 8.64
CA ILE A 443 14.45 3.97 7.79
C ILE A 443 13.93 3.41 6.46
N GLN A 444 12.65 3.00 6.38
CA GLN A 444 12.08 2.47 5.15
C GLN A 444 11.91 3.59 4.10
N GLY A 445 11.21 4.68 4.48
CA GLY A 445 11.09 5.87 3.64
C GLY A 445 12.45 6.45 3.29
N ALA A 446 13.36 6.56 4.26
CA ALA A 446 14.71 7.05 4.04
C ALA A 446 15.50 6.22 3.01
N GLY A 447 15.27 4.91 2.93
CA GLY A 447 15.81 4.07 1.85
C GLY A 447 15.29 4.51 0.46
N GLY A 448 13.99 4.78 0.34
CA GLY A 448 13.39 5.30 -0.88
C GLY A 448 13.87 6.72 -1.22
N ALA A 449 13.92 7.63 -0.24
CA ALA A 449 14.43 8.99 -0.38
C ALA A 449 15.90 9.01 -0.84
N LEU A 450 16.74 8.13 -0.28
CA LEU A 450 18.14 7.99 -0.67
C LEU A 450 18.29 7.54 -2.13
N VAL A 451 17.50 6.56 -2.58
CA VAL A 451 17.48 6.12 -3.98
C VAL A 451 17.00 7.25 -4.89
N MET A 452 15.86 7.87 -4.56
CA MET A 452 15.24 8.95 -5.32
C MET A 452 16.22 10.12 -5.53
N GLY A 453 16.83 10.59 -4.44
CA GLY A 453 17.79 11.69 -4.47
C GLY A 453 19.08 11.33 -5.21
N THR A 454 19.58 10.09 -5.08
CA THR A 454 20.80 9.64 -5.77
C THR A 454 20.59 9.59 -7.28
N VAL A 455 19.48 9.01 -7.74
CA VAL A 455 19.14 8.94 -9.17
C VAL A 455 18.87 10.34 -9.73
N PHE A 456 18.10 11.18 -9.03
CA PHE A 456 17.87 12.56 -9.43
C PHE A 456 19.17 13.36 -9.53
N LYS A 457 20.05 13.27 -8.53
CA LYS A 457 21.36 13.95 -8.55
C LYS A 457 22.26 13.44 -9.69
N ALA A 458 22.21 12.16 -10.03
CA ALA A 458 22.91 11.61 -11.19
C ALA A 458 22.37 12.19 -12.52
N ILE A 459 21.05 12.30 -12.68
CA ILE A 459 20.40 12.92 -13.85
C ILE A 459 20.82 14.38 -14.00
N ILE A 460 20.79 15.15 -12.91
CA ILE A 460 21.24 16.56 -12.85
C ILE A 460 22.71 16.68 -13.25
N THR A 461 23.60 15.93 -12.61
CA THR A 461 25.05 15.97 -12.87
C THR A 461 25.36 15.61 -14.33
N ARG A 462 24.71 14.57 -14.86
CA ARG A 462 24.84 14.15 -16.27
C ARG A 462 24.25 15.16 -17.26
N THR A 463 23.36 16.04 -16.79
CA THR A 463 22.83 17.17 -17.58
C THR A 463 23.83 18.33 -17.59
N GLN A 464 24.36 18.70 -16.43
CA GLN A 464 25.37 19.75 -16.29
C GLN A 464 26.66 19.43 -17.08
N LEU A 465 27.10 18.17 -17.12
CA LEU A 465 28.33 17.77 -17.80
C LEU A 465 28.19 17.49 -19.32
N SER A 466 27.00 17.15 -19.82
CA SER A 466 26.82 16.68 -21.20
C SER A 466 26.06 17.67 -22.09
N ARG A 467 26.77 18.23 -23.08
CA ARG A 467 26.17 19.04 -24.16
C ARG A 467 25.03 18.35 -24.92
N SER A 468 24.95 17.01 -24.89
CA SER A 468 23.84 16.26 -25.49
C SER A 468 22.56 16.40 -24.66
N ASN A 469 22.67 16.33 -23.32
CA ASN A 469 21.53 16.53 -22.41
C ASN A 469 21.12 18.00 -22.34
N GLN A 470 22.08 18.94 -22.37
CA GLN A 470 21.79 20.38 -22.45
C GLN A 470 21.06 20.79 -23.73
N LYS A 471 21.07 19.97 -24.78
CA LYS A 471 20.31 20.22 -26.02
C LYS A 471 18.87 19.71 -25.99
N LYS A 472 18.43 19.06 -24.91
CA LYS A 472 17.04 18.62 -24.75
C LYS A 472 16.14 19.82 -24.45
N THR A 473 14.90 19.76 -24.94
CA THR A 473 13.83 20.68 -24.53
C THR A 473 13.42 20.40 -23.08
N PRO A 474 12.80 21.37 -22.36
CA PRO A 474 12.28 21.15 -21.01
C PRO A 474 11.34 19.94 -20.94
N GLU A 475 10.43 19.80 -21.92
CA GLU A 475 9.48 18.70 -21.99
C GLU A 475 10.19 17.35 -22.16
N LYS A 476 11.20 17.29 -23.05
CA LYS A 476 11.96 16.06 -23.29
C LYS A 476 12.83 15.67 -22.10
N TRP A 477 13.41 16.66 -21.41
CA TRP A 477 14.24 16.42 -20.23
C TRP A 477 13.40 15.90 -19.07
N LEU A 478 12.27 16.56 -18.76
CA LEU A 478 11.42 16.21 -17.63
C LEU A 478 10.80 14.82 -17.79
N LYS A 479 10.39 14.47 -19.01
CA LYS A 479 9.94 13.13 -19.38
C LYS A 479 11.03 12.07 -19.21
N ASP A 480 12.26 12.34 -19.69
CA ASP A 480 13.37 11.40 -19.52
C ASP A 480 13.71 11.21 -18.03
N CYS A 481 13.66 12.29 -17.23
CA CYS A 481 13.87 12.24 -15.79
C CYS A 481 12.82 11.35 -15.10
N TYR A 482 11.54 11.57 -15.38
CA TYR A 482 10.46 10.72 -14.87
C TYR A 482 10.63 9.25 -15.27
N THR A 483 10.88 8.97 -16.56
CA THR A 483 11.05 7.59 -17.04
C THR A 483 12.23 6.88 -16.39
N GLU A 484 13.35 7.57 -16.14
CA GLU A 484 14.50 6.97 -15.47
C GLU A 484 14.22 6.67 -13.99
N LEU A 485 13.55 7.57 -13.27
CA LEU A 485 13.09 7.34 -11.90
C LEU A 485 12.08 6.19 -11.83
N GLN A 486 11.03 6.23 -12.66
CA GLN A 486 10.03 5.17 -12.78
C GLN A 486 10.66 3.80 -13.05
N ASN A 487 11.60 3.71 -13.98
CA ASN A 487 12.27 2.45 -14.30
C ASN A 487 13.08 1.90 -13.12
N VAL A 488 13.72 2.75 -12.31
CA VAL A 488 14.43 2.31 -11.10
C VAL A 488 13.43 1.78 -10.07
N PHE A 489 12.38 2.52 -9.74
CA PHE A 489 11.42 2.11 -8.71
C PHE A 489 10.57 0.90 -9.13
N VAL A 490 10.31 0.69 -10.42
CA VAL A 490 9.67 -0.54 -10.93
C VAL A 490 10.51 -1.79 -10.63
N THR A 491 11.84 -1.68 -10.50
CA THR A 491 12.68 -2.84 -10.10
C THR A 491 12.46 -3.29 -8.65
N PHE A 492 11.77 -2.49 -7.82
CA PHE A 492 11.37 -2.86 -6.47
C PHE A 492 10.04 -3.64 -6.42
N ASP A 493 9.42 -3.94 -7.56
CA ASP A 493 8.24 -4.80 -7.71
C ASP A 493 7.09 -4.43 -6.76
N GLY A 494 6.79 -3.13 -6.67
CA GLY A 494 5.76 -2.59 -5.78
C GLY A 494 6.13 -2.50 -4.29
N SER A 495 7.29 -3.02 -3.87
CA SER A 495 7.75 -2.99 -2.46
C SER A 495 8.10 -1.58 -1.95
N MET A 496 8.34 -0.64 -2.88
CA MET A 496 8.63 0.76 -2.61
C MET A 496 8.01 1.62 -3.72
N LEU A 497 7.20 2.59 -3.32
CA LEU A 497 6.55 3.56 -4.20
C LEU A 497 6.87 4.97 -3.71
N VAL A 498 6.90 5.94 -4.62
CA VAL A 498 7.23 7.35 -4.29
C VAL A 498 6.17 8.27 -4.89
N SER A 499 5.54 9.12 -4.08
CA SER A 499 4.81 10.27 -4.62
C SER A 499 5.80 11.38 -4.93
N ALA A 500 5.64 12.09 -6.05
CA ALA A 500 6.51 13.24 -6.33
C ALA A 500 5.88 14.28 -7.26
N VAL A 501 6.28 15.54 -7.04
CA VAL A 501 6.25 16.59 -8.06
C VAL A 501 7.67 16.84 -8.54
N ILE A 502 7.88 16.63 -9.85
CA ILE A 502 9.12 16.97 -10.55
C ILE A 502 8.81 18.15 -11.47
N ALA A 503 9.57 19.23 -11.34
CA ALA A 503 9.34 20.44 -12.15
C ALA A 503 10.63 21.07 -12.70
N LEU A 504 10.46 21.83 -13.79
CA LEU A 504 11.44 22.78 -14.31
C LEU A 504 10.81 24.17 -14.29
N PHE A 505 11.45 25.11 -13.59
CA PHE A 505 11.02 26.50 -13.54
C PHE A 505 11.93 27.39 -14.40
N ASP A 506 11.31 28.15 -15.31
CA ASP A 506 11.93 29.17 -16.16
C ASP A 506 11.82 30.55 -15.48
N ARG A 507 12.96 31.04 -15.00
CA ARG A 507 13.09 32.30 -14.24
C ARG A 507 12.87 33.57 -15.06
N GLU A 508 12.90 33.49 -16.39
CA GLU A 508 12.70 34.66 -17.28
C GLU A 508 11.25 34.78 -17.78
N THR A 509 10.54 33.66 -17.94
CA THR A 509 9.17 33.65 -18.49
C THR A 509 8.07 33.31 -17.47
N GLY A 510 8.45 32.91 -16.26
CA GLY A 510 7.52 32.38 -15.25
C GLY A 510 6.96 31.00 -15.61
N ALA A 511 7.54 30.30 -16.60
CA ALA A 511 7.04 29.01 -17.06
C ALA A 511 7.43 27.87 -16.10
N LEU A 512 6.43 27.22 -15.51
CA LEU A 512 6.59 26.01 -14.73
C LEU A 512 6.15 24.80 -15.56
N TYR A 513 7.10 23.93 -15.90
CA TYR A 513 6.83 22.63 -16.51
C TYR A 513 6.83 21.58 -15.40
N SER A 514 5.75 20.84 -15.18
CA SER A 514 5.64 19.91 -14.06
C SER A 514 5.02 18.55 -14.43
N ILE A 515 5.48 17.51 -13.73
CA ILE A 515 4.87 16.19 -13.66
C ILE A 515 4.53 15.95 -12.19
N ASN A 516 3.26 15.64 -11.89
CA ASN A 516 2.82 15.16 -10.58
C ASN A 516 2.49 13.67 -10.70
N ALA A 517 3.13 12.85 -9.87
CA ALA A 517 2.91 11.41 -9.75
C ALA A 517 2.27 11.10 -8.39
N GLU A 518 0.94 11.27 -8.30
CA GLU A 518 0.11 10.97 -7.12
C GLU A 518 0.64 11.61 -5.81
N HIS A 519 1.13 12.84 -5.90
CA HIS A 519 1.55 13.72 -4.80
C HIS A 519 0.49 14.82 -4.61
N PRO A 520 0.35 15.43 -3.41
CA PRO A 520 -0.68 16.44 -3.18
C PRO A 520 -0.64 17.61 -4.17
N TRP A 521 -1.81 18.17 -4.48
CA TRP A 521 -1.94 19.21 -5.48
C TRP A 521 -1.14 20.47 -5.11
N MET A 522 -0.52 21.08 -6.13
CA MET A 522 0.19 22.35 -5.97
C MET A 522 -0.83 23.46 -5.67
N VAL A 523 -0.48 24.35 -4.75
CA VAL A 523 -1.34 25.46 -4.30
C VAL A 523 -0.77 26.76 -4.80
N LEU A 524 -1.53 27.46 -5.64
CA LEU A 524 -1.26 28.83 -6.07
C LEU A 524 -1.86 29.80 -5.04
N TYR A 525 -1.06 30.75 -4.57
CA TYR A 525 -1.49 31.90 -3.80
C TYR A 525 -1.28 33.17 -4.63
N ARG A 526 -2.39 33.88 -4.93
CA ARG A 526 -2.45 35.10 -5.74
C ARG A 526 -3.51 36.04 -5.18
N ASP A 527 -3.24 37.35 -5.17
CA ASP A 527 -4.19 38.40 -4.75
C ASP A 527 -4.84 38.15 -3.37
N GLY A 528 -4.11 37.54 -2.44
CA GLY A 528 -4.61 37.22 -1.10
C GLY A 528 -5.36 35.89 -0.97
N LYS A 529 -5.52 35.11 -2.05
CA LYS A 529 -6.34 33.90 -2.10
C LYS A 529 -5.52 32.66 -2.50
N ALA A 530 -5.79 31.52 -1.87
CA ALA A 530 -5.18 30.22 -2.20
C ALA A 530 -6.13 29.32 -3.01
N THR A 531 -5.60 28.66 -4.04
CA THR A 531 -6.33 27.72 -4.90
C THR A 531 -5.46 26.56 -5.36
N PHE A 532 -6.03 25.37 -5.54
CA PHE A 532 -5.35 24.25 -6.20
C PHE A 532 -5.16 24.52 -7.71
N LEU A 533 -4.02 24.12 -8.25
CA LEU A 533 -3.61 24.43 -9.63
C LEU A 533 -4.19 23.45 -10.67
N ASP A 534 -4.29 22.16 -10.33
CA ASP A 534 -4.89 21.09 -11.15
C ASP A 534 -5.58 20.09 -10.19
N HIS A 535 -6.76 19.57 -10.56
CA HIS A 535 -7.49 18.53 -9.81
C HIS A 535 -7.38 17.11 -10.42
N GLU A 536 -6.61 16.94 -11.51
CA GLU A 536 -6.52 15.67 -12.24
C GLU A 536 -5.17 14.97 -12.04
N LEU A 537 -5.15 13.92 -11.20
CA LEU A 537 -4.00 13.02 -11.06
C LEU A 537 -3.98 11.98 -12.19
N LEU A 538 -3.35 12.33 -13.31
CA LEU A 538 -3.22 11.46 -14.50
C LEU A 538 -2.17 10.34 -14.36
N LEU A 539 -1.35 10.37 -13.31
CA LEU A 539 -0.26 9.42 -13.06
C LEU A 539 -0.33 8.89 -11.63
N ARG A 540 -0.06 7.58 -11.47
CA ARG A 540 0.07 6.91 -10.18
C ARG A 540 1.47 7.14 -9.58
N LYS A 541 1.67 6.86 -8.29
CA LYS A 541 2.99 6.93 -7.61
C LYS A 541 4.10 6.24 -8.43
N ILE A 542 5.30 6.82 -8.40
CA ILE A 542 6.49 6.31 -9.07
C ILE A 542 6.82 4.91 -8.54
N GLY A 543 7.09 3.97 -9.44
CA GLY A 543 7.28 2.54 -9.16
C GLY A 543 6.07 1.67 -9.48
N PHE A 544 4.88 2.25 -9.68
CA PHE A 544 3.68 1.49 -10.03
C PHE A 544 3.78 0.91 -11.44
N THR A 545 3.57 -0.40 -11.61
CA THR A 545 3.89 -1.13 -12.86
C THR A 545 2.95 -0.84 -14.02
N GLU A 546 1.68 -0.53 -13.76
CA GLU A 546 0.66 -0.24 -14.78
C GLU A 546 0.52 1.27 -15.09
N ASN A 547 1.54 2.07 -14.78
CA ASN A 547 1.55 3.50 -15.08
C ASN A 547 1.51 3.78 -16.59
N ALA A 548 0.96 4.93 -16.98
CA ALA A 548 0.89 5.35 -18.38
C ALA A 548 2.29 5.36 -19.03
N ALA A 549 2.40 4.80 -20.24
CA ALA A 549 3.68 4.57 -20.92
C ALA A 549 4.49 5.86 -21.21
N GLU A 550 3.83 7.02 -21.20
CA GLU A 550 4.50 8.33 -21.27
C GLU A 550 3.76 9.34 -20.38
N PRO A 551 4.46 10.14 -19.55
CA PRO A 551 3.85 11.12 -18.67
C PRO A 551 3.35 12.35 -19.42
N VAL A 552 2.27 12.97 -18.91
CA VAL A 552 1.76 14.27 -19.37
C VAL A 552 2.48 15.38 -18.60
N ILE A 553 2.92 16.40 -19.32
CA ILE A 553 3.62 17.56 -18.76
C ILE A 553 2.65 18.73 -18.70
N ARG A 554 2.27 19.11 -17.48
CA ARG A 554 1.52 20.34 -17.22
C ARG A 554 2.46 21.53 -17.42
N LEU A 555 1.94 22.61 -18.00
CA LEU A 555 2.66 23.86 -18.19
C LEU A 555 1.81 24.99 -17.60
N PHE A 556 2.30 25.61 -16.54
CA PHE A 556 1.66 26.73 -15.88
C PHE A 556 2.50 28.01 -16.04
N ARG A 557 1.85 29.18 -16.00
CA ARG A 557 2.50 30.48 -16.02
C ARG A 557 2.31 31.18 -14.68
N LEU A 558 3.40 31.35 -13.96
CA LEU A 558 3.45 32.24 -12.80
C LEU A 558 3.48 33.70 -13.29
N GLU A 559 2.65 34.53 -12.68
CA GLU A 559 2.63 35.98 -12.82
C GLU A 559 3.48 36.62 -11.70
N PRO A 560 3.91 37.89 -11.85
CA PRO A 560 4.64 38.58 -10.79
C PRO A 560 3.86 38.57 -9.48
N ASP A 561 4.58 38.39 -8.38
CA ASP A 561 4.05 38.28 -7.00
C ASP A 561 3.23 37.00 -6.70
N ASP A 562 3.12 36.07 -7.65
CA ASP A 562 2.61 34.73 -7.36
C ASP A 562 3.53 33.97 -6.37
N VAL A 563 2.89 33.23 -5.48
CA VAL A 563 3.54 32.23 -4.63
C VAL A 563 2.94 30.86 -4.87
N LEU A 564 3.76 29.89 -5.22
CA LEU A 564 3.35 28.49 -5.41
C LEU A 564 3.87 27.62 -4.28
N PHE A 565 3.03 26.74 -3.75
CA PHE A 565 3.38 25.75 -2.73
C PHE A 565 3.29 24.32 -3.28
N ILE A 566 4.31 23.51 -2.98
CA ILE A 566 4.41 22.09 -3.31
C ILE A 566 4.75 21.35 -2.01
N GLY A 567 3.97 20.36 -1.58
CA GLY A 567 4.21 19.68 -0.30
C GLY A 567 3.70 18.24 -0.27
N SER A 568 4.29 17.43 0.62
CA SER A 568 3.88 16.06 0.91
C SER A 568 2.53 16.00 1.64
N ASP A 569 1.99 14.78 1.77
CA ASP A 569 0.75 14.49 2.47
C ASP A 569 0.81 14.88 3.95
N GLY A 570 1.98 14.87 4.59
CA GLY A 570 2.19 15.40 5.94
C GLY A 570 1.73 16.86 6.16
N ARG A 571 1.51 17.66 5.10
CA ARG A 571 0.91 19.01 5.24
C ARG A 571 -0.60 18.98 5.52
N ASP A 572 -1.26 17.89 5.12
CA ASP A 572 -2.71 17.64 5.19
C ASP A 572 -3.04 16.62 6.30
N ASP A 573 -2.11 15.69 6.60
CA ASP A 573 -2.12 14.66 7.65
C ASP A 573 -1.92 15.24 9.07
N LEU A 574 -2.97 15.91 9.56
CA LEU A 574 -3.00 16.59 10.85
C LEU A 574 -3.97 15.93 11.84
N LEU A 575 -3.48 15.55 13.02
CA LEU A 575 -4.32 15.21 14.18
C LEU A 575 -4.84 16.49 14.85
N LEU A 576 -6.14 16.74 14.65
CA LEU A 576 -6.87 17.89 15.20
C LEU A 576 -7.52 17.51 16.54
N LYS A 577 -7.69 18.50 17.43
CA LYS A 577 -8.43 18.36 18.70
C LYS A 577 -9.81 18.97 18.55
N LYS A 578 -10.85 18.28 19.03
CA LYS A 578 -12.20 18.87 19.09
C LYS A 578 -12.22 20.02 20.11
N PRO A 579 -12.92 21.13 19.82
CA PRO A 579 -13.27 22.12 20.84
C PRO A 579 -13.96 21.43 22.03
N ASP A 580 -13.56 21.81 23.25
CA ASP A 580 -14.12 21.33 24.52
C ASP A 580 -14.06 19.80 24.78
N SER A 581 -13.21 19.05 24.07
CA SER A 581 -12.97 17.62 24.32
C SER A 581 -11.49 17.25 24.23
N SER A 582 -11.07 16.22 24.98
CA SER A 582 -9.73 15.62 24.86
C SER A 582 -9.61 14.66 23.67
N GLU A 583 -10.68 14.47 22.90
CA GLU A 583 -10.74 13.58 21.75
C GLU A 583 -10.09 14.21 20.51
N THR A 584 -9.16 13.47 19.90
CA THR A 584 -8.47 13.82 18.66
C THR A 584 -9.06 13.09 17.46
N PHE A 585 -9.05 13.72 16.28
CA PHE A 585 -9.48 13.13 15.02
C PHE A 585 -8.53 13.53 13.89
N MET A 586 -8.46 12.72 12.82
CA MET A 586 -7.65 13.07 11.65
C MET A 586 -8.35 14.16 10.83
N ASN A 587 -7.58 15.08 10.25
CA ASN A 587 -8.10 16.02 9.28
C ASN A 587 -8.62 15.28 8.02
N GLU A 588 -9.87 15.56 7.65
CA GLU A 588 -10.49 15.10 6.39
C GLU A 588 -10.78 16.27 5.42
N ASP A 589 -10.45 17.51 5.82
CA ASP A 589 -10.69 18.72 5.03
C ASP A 589 -9.45 19.10 4.21
N GLU A 590 -9.44 18.69 2.94
CA GLU A 590 -8.41 19.04 1.94
C GLU A 590 -8.23 20.56 1.77
N THR A 591 -9.23 21.37 2.12
CA THR A 591 -9.14 22.84 2.01
C THR A 591 -8.50 23.51 3.22
N LEU A 592 -8.19 22.76 4.29
CA LEU A 592 -7.53 23.30 5.48
C LEU A 592 -6.19 23.94 5.13
N PHE A 593 -5.35 23.27 4.35
CA PHE A 593 -4.05 23.81 3.95
C PHE A 593 -4.17 25.12 3.14
N LEU A 594 -5.19 25.25 2.27
CA LEU A 594 -5.47 26.51 1.54
C LEU A 594 -5.71 27.67 2.50
N ARG A 595 -6.55 27.47 3.52
CA ARG A 595 -6.86 28.51 4.54
C ARG A 595 -5.63 28.87 5.38
N LEU A 596 -4.76 27.89 5.68
CA LEU A 596 -3.50 28.18 6.39
C LEU A 596 -2.52 29.01 5.53
N VAL A 597 -2.49 28.77 4.21
CA VAL A 597 -1.72 29.60 3.25
C VAL A 597 -2.27 31.02 3.17
N GLU A 598 -3.60 31.20 3.19
CA GLU A 598 -4.22 32.53 3.23
C GLU A 598 -3.91 33.26 4.55
N LEU A 599 -4.03 32.58 5.69
CA LEU A 599 -3.74 33.14 7.02
C LEU A 599 -2.25 33.49 7.21
N SER A 600 -1.33 32.80 6.54
CA SER A 600 0.10 33.13 6.55
C SER A 600 0.50 34.26 5.58
N ASN A 601 -0.46 34.83 4.83
CA ASN A 601 -0.21 35.73 3.70
C ASN A 601 0.80 35.15 2.68
N GLY A 602 0.83 33.83 2.52
CA GLY A 602 1.79 33.16 1.65
C GLY A 602 3.24 33.17 2.16
N GLU A 603 3.52 33.45 3.43
CA GLU A 603 4.88 33.36 4.01
C GLU A 603 5.14 32.01 4.71
N LEU A 604 6.20 31.32 4.28
CA LEU A 604 6.47 29.94 4.68
C LEU A 604 6.72 29.78 6.19
N SER A 605 7.43 30.74 6.78
CA SER A 605 7.77 30.69 8.21
C SER A 605 6.59 30.90 9.15
N ASP A 606 5.51 31.51 8.66
CA ASP A 606 4.27 31.69 9.43
C ASP A 606 3.28 30.57 9.13
N LEU A 607 3.26 30.06 7.89
CA LEU A 607 2.57 28.82 7.53
C LEU A 607 3.02 27.64 8.39
N GLU A 608 4.33 27.45 8.58
CA GLU A 608 4.91 26.41 9.42
C GLU A 608 4.40 26.50 10.88
N LYS A 609 4.43 27.69 11.48
CA LYS A 609 3.93 27.93 12.85
C LYS A 609 2.43 27.66 12.94
N LEU A 610 1.66 28.14 11.98
CA LEU A 610 0.20 27.95 11.93
C LEU A 610 -0.15 26.47 11.85
N LEU A 611 0.53 25.71 11.00
CA LEU A 611 0.32 24.28 10.82
C LEU A 611 0.59 23.50 12.12
N PHE A 612 1.76 23.71 12.75
CA PHE A 612 2.07 23.10 14.06
C PHE A 612 1.19 23.59 15.22
N SER A 613 0.57 24.77 15.13
CA SER A 613 -0.40 25.26 16.12
C SER A 613 -1.80 24.69 15.93
N THR A 614 -2.12 24.23 14.71
CA THR A 614 -3.46 23.75 14.32
C THR A 614 -3.66 22.28 14.69
N GLY A 615 -2.64 21.44 14.53
CA GLY A 615 -2.69 20.01 14.83
C GLY A 615 -1.30 19.37 15.00
N GLU A 616 -1.27 18.12 15.45
CA GLU A 616 -0.02 17.34 15.42
C GLU A 616 0.14 16.67 14.04
N VAL A 617 1.26 16.93 13.37
CA VAL A 617 1.62 16.28 12.11
C VAL A 617 1.89 14.79 12.32
N THR A 618 1.20 13.90 11.60
CA THR A 618 1.34 12.44 11.74
C THR A 618 2.35 11.77 10.82
N ASP A 619 2.82 12.47 9.80
CA ASP A 619 3.80 11.96 8.84
C ASP A 619 5.09 12.78 8.76
N ASP A 620 5.99 12.37 7.87
CA ASP A 620 7.09 13.22 7.39
C ASP A 620 6.50 14.44 6.63
N LEU A 621 7.10 15.62 6.80
CA LEU A 621 6.57 16.90 6.30
C LEU A 621 7.59 17.61 5.41
N SER A 622 7.15 17.96 4.21
CA SER A 622 7.87 18.84 3.30
C SER A 622 6.93 19.88 2.71
N ILE A 623 7.35 21.15 2.75
CA ILE A 623 6.64 22.25 2.10
C ILE A 623 7.66 23.13 1.42
N MET A 624 7.60 23.20 0.10
CA MET A 624 8.38 24.10 -0.75
C MET A 624 7.51 25.26 -1.22
N ARG A 625 7.96 26.47 -0.94
CA ARG A 625 7.43 27.75 -1.42
C ARG A 625 8.29 28.27 -2.56
N ILE A 626 7.69 28.57 -3.70
CA ILE A 626 8.32 29.21 -4.87
C ILE A 626 7.64 30.57 -5.04
N ALA A 627 8.32 31.66 -4.68
CA ALA A 627 7.86 33.02 -4.93
C ALA A 627 8.53 33.56 -6.19
N TYR A 628 7.72 34.01 -7.16
CA TYR A 628 8.20 34.63 -8.38
C TYR A 628 8.01 36.15 -8.30
N LYS A 629 9.12 36.86 -8.06
CA LYS A 629 9.15 38.31 -8.11
C LYS A 629 9.63 38.73 -9.48
N THR A 630 8.88 39.58 -10.17
CA THR A 630 9.51 40.36 -11.24
C THR A 630 9.90 41.69 -10.63
N GLU A 631 11.15 41.82 -10.16
CA GLU A 631 11.75 43.14 -9.90
C GLU A 631 12.06 43.83 -11.24
N THR A 632 10.98 44.11 -11.95
CA THR A 632 10.91 45.12 -12.98
C THR A 632 9.46 45.50 -13.08
N GLU A 633 9.16 46.77 -12.81
CA GLU A 633 8.00 47.42 -13.40
C GLU A 633 8.17 47.48 -14.93
N THR A 634 8.19 46.36 -15.63
CA THR A 634 7.39 46.29 -16.84
C THR A 634 6.00 45.85 -16.40
N ALA A 635 5.19 46.84 -16.02
CA ALA A 635 3.75 46.69 -16.11
C ALA A 635 3.37 46.37 -17.57
N PHE A 636 2.12 46.62 -17.95
CA PHE A 636 1.88 47.23 -19.26
C PHE A 636 2.45 48.67 -19.28
N GLN A 637 3.71 48.85 -18.85
CA GLN A 637 4.48 50.05 -19.09
C GLN A 637 4.56 50.18 -20.60
N LYS A 638 4.11 51.34 -21.05
CA LYS A 638 4.31 51.88 -22.40
C LYS A 638 5.66 51.39 -22.93
N ILE A 639 5.59 50.58 -23.98
CA ILE A 639 6.70 50.10 -24.82
C ILE A 639 7.86 51.10 -24.72
N PRO A 640 9.04 50.75 -24.17
CA PRO A 640 10.04 51.68 -23.66
C PRO A 640 10.52 52.60 -24.78
N SER A 641 9.90 53.78 -24.85
CA SER A 641 9.56 54.50 -26.10
C SER A 641 10.23 53.96 -27.36
N ALA A 642 9.80 52.79 -27.84
CA ALA A 642 10.03 52.44 -29.23
C ALA A 642 9.29 53.54 -29.99
N GLY A 643 10.04 54.39 -30.69
CA GLY A 643 9.65 55.78 -30.91
C GLY A 643 8.30 55.95 -31.61
N ASP A 644 7.82 57.19 -31.75
CA ASP A 644 6.55 57.46 -32.45
C ASP A 644 6.46 56.74 -33.81
N GLU A 645 7.60 56.53 -34.48
CA GLU A 645 7.80 55.67 -35.65
C GLU A 645 7.39 54.19 -35.45
N TYR A 646 7.89 53.47 -34.43
CA TYR A 646 7.50 52.08 -34.14
C TYR A 646 5.99 51.97 -33.87
N ASN A 647 5.48 52.83 -32.99
CA ASN A 647 4.06 52.82 -32.64
C ASN A 647 3.18 53.17 -33.85
N SER A 648 3.64 54.07 -34.73
CA SER A 648 2.98 54.37 -36.00
C SER A 648 2.99 53.17 -36.95
N LEU A 649 4.14 52.51 -37.15
CA LEU A 649 4.30 51.34 -38.03
C LEU A 649 3.42 50.16 -37.59
N VAL A 650 3.39 49.85 -36.29
CA VAL A 650 2.51 48.79 -35.73
C VAL A 650 1.04 49.17 -35.93
N LYS A 651 0.66 50.43 -35.66
CA LYS A 651 -0.72 50.91 -35.83
C LYS A 651 -1.17 50.91 -37.30
N GLU A 652 -0.31 51.31 -38.23
CA GLU A 652 -0.58 51.25 -39.67
C GLU A 652 -0.68 49.79 -40.14
N GLY A 653 0.22 48.91 -39.69
CA GLY A 653 0.17 47.48 -40.00
C GLY A 653 -1.13 46.82 -39.52
N ILE A 654 -1.61 47.15 -38.32
CA ILE A 654 -2.93 46.69 -37.81
C ILE A 654 -4.09 47.19 -38.68
N GLN A 655 -4.01 48.42 -39.22
CA GLN A 655 -5.02 48.92 -40.16
C GLN A 655 -4.98 48.19 -41.51
N GLU A 656 -3.79 47.88 -42.04
CA GLU A 656 -3.63 47.14 -43.29
C GLU A 656 -4.04 45.66 -43.16
N ILE A 657 -3.91 45.04 -41.98
CA ILE A 657 -4.52 43.73 -41.67
C ILE A 657 -6.04 43.78 -41.84
N ARG A 658 -6.70 44.81 -41.29
CA ARG A 658 -8.16 44.97 -41.41
C ARG A 658 -8.61 45.14 -42.86
N LYS A 659 -7.77 45.75 -43.70
CA LYS A 659 -7.95 45.87 -45.17
C LYS A 659 -7.53 44.60 -45.95
N LYS A 660 -7.11 43.52 -45.27
CA LYS A 660 -6.57 42.27 -45.85
C LYS A 660 -5.30 42.44 -46.70
N ASN A 661 -4.57 43.56 -46.55
CA ASN A 661 -3.36 43.85 -47.31
C ASN A 661 -2.12 43.22 -46.66
N LEU A 662 -2.03 41.88 -46.75
CA LEU A 662 -1.00 41.09 -46.08
C LEU A 662 0.44 41.42 -46.55
N LYS A 663 0.61 41.93 -47.78
CA LYS A 663 1.93 42.32 -48.31
C LYS A 663 2.46 43.58 -47.63
N ARG A 664 1.66 44.67 -47.60
CA ARG A 664 2.05 45.92 -46.93
C ARG A 664 2.19 45.72 -45.42
N THR A 665 1.29 44.94 -44.81
CA THR A 665 1.37 44.57 -43.39
C THR A 665 2.73 43.97 -43.03
N ARG A 666 3.19 42.98 -43.82
CA ARG A 666 4.47 42.30 -43.56
C ARG A 666 5.63 43.30 -43.52
N VAL A 667 5.72 44.20 -44.51
CA VAL A 667 6.78 45.21 -44.58
C VAL A 667 6.75 46.15 -43.37
N LEU A 668 5.57 46.65 -43.00
CA LEU A 668 5.40 47.53 -41.83
C LEU A 668 5.80 46.84 -40.52
N PHE A 669 5.48 45.56 -40.37
CA PHE A 669 5.85 44.76 -39.20
C PHE A 669 7.33 44.34 -39.19
N GLU A 670 7.95 44.07 -40.34
CA GLU A 670 9.39 43.83 -40.46
C GLU A 670 10.19 45.11 -40.14
N GLN A 671 9.69 46.28 -40.56
CA GLN A 671 10.25 47.59 -40.19
C GLN A 671 10.12 47.87 -38.68
N ALA A 672 8.94 47.66 -38.10
CA ALA A 672 8.75 47.76 -36.65
C ALA A 672 9.71 46.82 -35.88
N LEU A 673 9.86 45.57 -36.35
CA LEU A 673 10.75 44.59 -35.74
C LEU A 673 12.23 45.00 -35.80
N SER A 674 12.64 45.73 -36.86
CA SER A 674 14.01 46.27 -36.97
C SER A 674 14.31 47.43 -36.01
N ILE A 675 13.27 48.09 -35.47
CA ILE A 675 13.39 49.16 -34.47
C ILE A 675 13.34 48.58 -33.06
N SER A 676 12.43 47.64 -32.80
CA SER A 676 12.35 46.93 -31.52
C SER A 676 11.78 45.53 -31.72
N ASP A 677 12.50 44.54 -31.21
CA ASP A 677 12.05 43.15 -31.19
C ASP A 677 11.29 42.81 -29.89
N ALA A 678 10.99 43.78 -29.02
CA ALA A 678 10.46 43.51 -27.68
C ALA A 678 9.08 42.83 -27.65
N ASP A 679 8.22 43.07 -28.65
CA ASP A 679 6.85 42.50 -28.71
C ASP A 679 6.82 41.09 -29.33
N PRO A 680 6.48 40.02 -28.57
CA PRO A 680 6.27 38.68 -29.13
C PRO A 680 5.04 38.60 -30.04
N GLY A 681 4.05 39.47 -29.85
CA GLY A 681 2.84 39.55 -30.66
C GLY A 681 3.16 39.83 -32.13
N LEU A 682 4.14 40.69 -32.40
CA LEU A 682 4.62 41.01 -33.75
C LEU A 682 5.16 39.77 -34.47
N PHE A 683 5.98 38.95 -33.81
CA PHE A 683 6.48 37.67 -34.34
C PHE A 683 5.33 36.71 -34.66
N LYS A 684 4.34 36.60 -33.78
CA LYS A 684 3.14 35.76 -33.99
C LYS A 684 2.38 36.16 -35.26
N GLN A 685 2.19 37.47 -35.47
CA GLN A 685 1.49 37.97 -36.66
C GLN A 685 2.33 37.80 -37.93
N LEU A 686 3.63 38.11 -37.90
CA LEU A 686 4.55 37.88 -39.02
C LEU A 686 4.58 36.41 -39.45
N ALA A 687 4.70 35.47 -38.51
CA ALA A 687 4.62 34.04 -38.77
C ALA A 687 3.28 33.64 -39.41
N ARG A 688 2.13 34.13 -38.89
CA ARG A 688 0.80 33.88 -39.49
C ARG A 688 0.71 34.42 -40.93
N ILE A 689 1.21 35.63 -41.18
CA ILE A 689 1.23 36.24 -42.52
C ILE A 689 2.09 35.42 -43.49
N CYS A 690 3.29 35.01 -43.08
CA CYS A 690 4.19 34.18 -43.87
C CYS A 690 3.59 32.80 -44.19
N ILE A 691 2.90 32.15 -43.23
CA ILE A 691 2.14 30.91 -43.47
C ILE A 691 1.06 31.11 -44.54
N HIS A 692 0.27 32.18 -44.45
CA HIS A 692 -0.74 32.52 -45.48
C HIS A 692 -0.11 32.81 -46.86
N GLN A 693 1.06 33.44 -46.89
CA GLN A 693 1.83 33.70 -48.11
C GLN A 693 2.58 32.47 -48.65
N LYS A 694 2.58 31.34 -47.92
CA LYS A 694 3.36 30.11 -48.20
C LYS A 694 4.89 30.31 -48.15
N ASP A 695 5.35 31.38 -47.49
CA ASP A 695 6.77 31.60 -47.18
C ASP A 695 7.12 30.86 -45.88
N PHE A 696 7.30 29.54 -46.02
CA PHE A 696 7.57 28.65 -44.90
C PHE A 696 8.94 28.88 -44.21
N PRO A 697 10.04 29.25 -44.90
CA PRO A 697 11.29 29.61 -44.23
C PRO A 697 11.14 30.80 -43.28
N SER A 698 10.56 31.91 -43.73
CA SER A 698 10.35 33.09 -42.87
C SER A 698 9.32 32.78 -41.77
N ALA A 699 8.28 32.02 -42.07
CA ALA A 699 7.30 31.57 -41.08
C ALA A 699 7.94 30.75 -39.96
N ALA A 700 8.83 29.81 -40.28
CA ALA A 700 9.54 29.01 -39.28
C ALA A 700 10.40 29.92 -38.38
N GLY A 701 11.23 30.79 -38.95
CA GLY A 701 12.10 31.70 -38.18
C GLY A 701 11.33 32.60 -37.21
N TYR A 702 10.23 33.24 -37.64
CA TYR A 702 9.40 34.05 -36.75
C TYR A 702 8.66 33.21 -35.69
N ALA A 703 8.23 31.98 -36.04
CA ALA A 703 7.52 31.09 -35.12
C ALA A 703 8.42 30.48 -34.03
N GLU A 704 9.65 30.08 -34.38
CA GLU A 704 10.65 29.62 -33.39
C GLU A 704 10.96 30.73 -32.36
N ASN A 705 11.13 31.98 -32.82
CA ASN A 705 11.34 33.14 -31.93
C ASN A 705 10.13 33.45 -31.04
N TYR A 706 8.91 33.39 -31.57
CA TYR A 706 7.69 33.57 -30.76
C TYR A 706 7.57 32.50 -29.67
N VAL A 707 7.72 31.22 -30.03
CA VAL A 707 7.60 30.10 -29.08
C VAL A 707 8.70 30.13 -28.01
N ALA A 708 9.90 30.60 -28.33
CA ALA A 708 10.99 30.74 -27.36
C ALA A 708 10.69 31.78 -26.26
N ARG A 709 9.93 32.84 -26.60
CA ARG A 709 9.56 33.93 -25.67
C ARG A 709 8.21 33.72 -25.00
N PHE A 710 7.29 33.07 -25.70
CA PHE A 710 5.95 32.76 -25.22
C PHE A 710 5.69 31.25 -25.32
N PRO A 711 6.26 30.44 -24.41
CA PRO A 711 6.22 28.98 -24.50
C PRO A 711 4.83 28.38 -24.29
N PHE A 712 3.85 29.18 -23.83
CA PHE A 712 2.50 28.74 -23.46
C PHE A 712 1.54 28.50 -24.64
N ASP A 713 1.87 28.99 -25.84
CA ASP A 713 1.01 28.83 -27.03
C ASP A 713 1.22 27.46 -27.71
N ASN A 714 0.45 26.48 -27.25
CA ASN A 714 0.40 25.13 -27.83
C ASN A 714 -0.02 25.11 -29.31
N GLU A 715 -0.87 26.05 -29.75
CA GLU A 715 -1.27 26.16 -31.16
C GLU A 715 -0.05 26.52 -32.04
N PHE A 716 0.81 27.41 -31.54
CA PHE A 716 2.03 27.81 -32.27
C PHE A 716 3.11 26.74 -32.31
N LEU A 717 3.18 25.80 -31.34
CA LEU A 717 4.03 24.61 -31.48
C LEU A 717 3.68 23.82 -32.75
N TYR A 718 2.38 23.62 -33.01
CA TYR A 718 1.91 22.97 -34.22
C TYR A 718 2.29 23.76 -35.48
N TYR A 719 2.05 25.07 -35.51
CA TYR A 719 2.38 25.90 -36.68
C TYR A 719 3.88 26.00 -36.96
N THR A 720 4.72 26.01 -35.92
CA THR A 720 6.18 25.97 -36.02
C THR A 720 6.61 24.65 -36.65
N SER A 721 6.15 23.52 -36.11
CA SER A 721 6.41 22.18 -36.66
C SER A 721 5.91 22.03 -38.11
N PHE A 722 4.71 22.56 -38.41
CA PHE A 722 4.16 22.53 -39.77
C PHE A 722 5.02 23.31 -40.77
N SER A 723 5.51 24.49 -40.38
CA SER A 723 6.37 25.32 -41.23
C SER A 723 7.72 24.65 -41.48
N LEU A 724 8.36 24.11 -40.43
CA LEU A 724 9.60 23.34 -40.53
C LEU A 724 9.45 22.07 -41.37
N ARG A 725 8.29 21.40 -41.33
CA ARG A 725 8.00 20.28 -42.23
C ARG A 725 7.99 20.71 -43.70
N LYS A 726 7.51 21.93 -44.01
CA LYS A 726 7.49 22.48 -45.37
C LYS A 726 8.88 22.93 -45.84
N THR A 727 9.77 23.36 -44.94
CA THR A 727 11.20 23.61 -45.26
C THR A 727 12.04 22.33 -45.36
N LYS A 728 11.47 21.17 -45.01
CA LYS A 728 12.12 19.84 -44.91
C LYS A 728 13.08 19.69 -43.72
N GLU A 729 13.03 20.58 -42.73
CA GLU A 729 13.75 20.44 -41.45
C GLU A 729 13.03 19.44 -40.52
N TYR A 730 12.91 18.18 -40.98
CA TYR A 730 12.13 17.15 -40.28
C TYR A 730 12.56 16.88 -38.82
N PRO A 731 13.87 16.91 -38.44
CA PRO A 731 14.27 16.68 -37.05
C PRO A 731 13.67 17.72 -36.09
N LYS A 732 13.81 19.02 -36.40
CA LYS A 732 13.19 20.10 -35.61
C LYS A 732 11.66 20.01 -35.65
N ALA A 733 11.08 19.71 -36.81
CA ALA A 733 9.62 19.57 -36.92
C ALA A 733 9.09 18.48 -35.97
N ILE A 734 9.78 17.33 -35.89
CA ILE A 734 9.45 16.27 -34.92
C ILE A 734 9.62 16.77 -33.48
N GLU A 735 10.68 17.53 -33.17
CA GLU A 735 10.91 18.10 -31.85
C GLU A 735 9.73 18.97 -31.37
N TYR A 736 9.32 19.99 -32.15
CA TYR A 736 8.16 20.84 -31.80
C TYR A 736 6.84 20.07 -31.69
N ALA A 737 6.63 19.05 -32.52
CA ALA A 737 5.43 18.24 -32.47
C ALA A 737 5.42 17.25 -31.28
N GLU A 738 6.59 16.71 -30.88
CA GLU A 738 6.74 15.90 -29.66
C GLU A 738 6.62 16.75 -28.38
N ARG A 739 7.07 18.01 -28.39
CA ARG A 739 6.79 18.98 -27.29
C ARG A 739 5.29 19.16 -27.10
N LEU A 740 4.55 19.43 -28.18
CA LEU A 740 3.09 19.55 -28.14
C LEU A 740 2.43 18.24 -27.69
N ARG A 741 2.91 17.07 -28.13
CA ARG A 741 2.36 15.77 -27.72
C ARG A 741 2.62 15.45 -26.23
N SER A 742 3.70 15.96 -25.66
CA SER A 742 3.99 15.78 -24.22
C SER A 742 3.07 16.63 -23.33
N ARG A 743 2.48 17.70 -23.87
CA ARG A 743 1.51 18.57 -23.18
C ARG A 743 0.06 18.15 -23.45
N GLU A 744 -0.26 17.85 -24.71
CA GLU A 744 -1.58 17.45 -25.18
C GLU A 744 -1.51 16.11 -25.94
N PRO A 745 -1.45 14.95 -25.23
CA PRO A 745 -1.32 13.64 -25.86
C PRO A 745 -2.50 13.31 -26.79
N ALA A 746 -3.70 13.79 -26.45
CA ALA A 746 -4.93 13.54 -27.19
C ALA A 746 -5.14 14.47 -28.42
N ASN A 747 -4.20 15.38 -28.72
CA ASN A 747 -4.37 16.32 -29.83
C ASN A 747 -4.30 15.63 -31.20
N LEU A 748 -5.46 15.24 -31.74
CA LEU A 748 -5.62 14.53 -33.01
C LEU A 748 -4.96 15.25 -34.19
N ARG A 749 -4.94 16.59 -34.20
CA ARG A 749 -4.31 17.40 -35.26
C ARG A 749 -2.79 17.23 -35.24
N ASN A 750 -2.19 17.23 -34.05
CA ASN A 750 -0.76 16.99 -33.86
C ASN A 750 -0.37 15.53 -34.11
N LEU A 751 -1.15 14.56 -33.62
CA LEU A 751 -0.89 13.14 -33.84
C LEU A 751 -0.88 12.77 -35.34
N LYS A 752 -1.85 13.26 -36.12
CA LYS A 752 -1.87 13.10 -37.60
C LYS A 752 -0.61 13.67 -38.26
N HIS A 753 -0.10 14.79 -37.77
CA HIS A 753 1.13 15.43 -38.28
C HIS A 753 2.40 14.68 -37.86
N LEU A 754 2.49 14.15 -36.63
CA LEU A 754 3.58 13.27 -36.20
C LEU A 754 3.65 11.96 -36.98
N VAL A 755 2.50 11.34 -37.27
CA VAL A 755 2.42 10.16 -38.15
C VAL A 755 3.01 10.48 -39.53
N GLU A 756 2.70 11.65 -40.10
CA GLU A 756 3.25 12.07 -41.39
C GLU A 756 4.77 12.32 -41.30
N LEU A 757 5.25 12.97 -40.25
CA LEU A 757 6.67 13.25 -40.00
C LEU A 757 7.48 11.96 -39.82
N TYR A 758 7.04 11.03 -38.97
CA TYR A 758 7.73 9.76 -38.76
C TYR A 758 7.72 8.86 -40.00
N ARG A 759 6.68 8.97 -40.86
CA ARG A 759 6.67 8.34 -42.19
C ARG A 759 7.74 8.95 -43.11
N LEU A 760 7.87 10.28 -43.14
CA LEU A 760 8.84 10.99 -43.98
C LEU A 760 10.30 10.73 -43.57
N VAL A 761 10.56 10.58 -42.26
CA VAL A 761 11.90 10.25 -41.72
C VAL A 761 12.17 8.73 -41.74
N GLY A 762 11.16 7.89 -42.00
CA GLY A 762 11.31 6.43 -42.10
C GLY A 762 11.37 5.70 -40.75
N ASN A 763 11.07 6.37 -39.62
CA ASN A 763 11.06 5.74 -38.30
C ASN A 763 9.81 4.86 -38.12
N ARG A 764 9.90 3.61 -38.62
CA ARG A 764 8.80 2.63 -38.62
C ARG A 764 8.28 2.30 -37.21
N SER A 765 9.11 2.36 -36.18
CA SER A 765 8.72 2.05 -34.80
C SER A 765 7.80 3.15 -34.25
N LYS A 766 8.29 4.40 -34.20
CA LYS A 766 7.48 5.55 -33.73
C LYS A 766 6.26 5.79 -34.63
N PHE A 767 6.37 5.59 -35.94
CA PHE A 767 5.20 5.63 -36.84
C PHE A 767 4.09 4.67 -36.39
N ARG A 768 4.42 3.40 -36.09
CA ARG A 768 3.42 2.41 -35.64
C ARG A 768 2.83 2.78 -34.27
N SER A 769 3.64 3.22 -33.32
CA SER A 769 3.16 3.56 -31.97
C SER A 769 2.18 4.76 -32.00
N ILE A 770 2.54 5.84 -32.69
CA ILE A 770 1.68 7.03 -32.80
C ILE A 770 0.43 6.73 -33.66
N MET A 771 0.55 5.92 -34.72
CA MET A 771 -0.61 5.47 -35.50
C MET A 771 -1.58 4.62 -34.68
N SER A 772 -1.07 3.76 -33.80
CA SER A 772 -1.92 2.95 -32.90
C SER A 772 -2.70 3.85 -31.93
N LEU A 773 -2.00 4.76 -31.25
CA LEU A 773 -2.62 5.73 -30.33
C LEU A 773 -3.68 6.59 -31.04
N LEU A 774 -3.37 7.09 -32.24
CA LEU A 774 -4.30 7.87 -33.05
C LEU A 774 -5.57 7.08 -33.42
N LYS A 775 -5.47 5.77 -33.68
CA LYS A 775 -6.64 4.93 -33.95
C LYS A 775 -7.49 4.73 -32.70
N THR A 776 -6.88 4.43 -31.55
CA THR A 776 -7.59 4.27 -30.28
C THR A 776 -8.39 5.52 -29.92
N LEU A 777 -7.76 6.70 -29.98
CA LEU A 777 -8.42 7.98 -29.67
C LEU A 777 -9.51 8.40 -30.68
N ILE A 778 -9.45 7.90 -31.92
CA ILE A 778 -10.54 8.11 -32.89
C ILE A 778 -11.72 7.20 -32.56
N ALA A 779 -11.47 5.91 -32.29
CA ALA A 779 -12.52 4.96 -31.93
C ALA A 779 -13.23 5.35 -30.61
N GLU A 780 -12.48 5.78 -29.59
CA GLU A 780 -13.04 6.31 -28.32
C GLU A 780 -13.89 7.57 -28.50
N LYS A 781 -13.65 8.35 -29.57
CA LYS A 781 -14.43 9.53 -29.89
C LYS A 781 -15.68 9.17 -30.70
N GLU A 782 -15.56 8.24 -31.64
CA GLU A 782 -16.69 7.73 -32.43
C GLU A 782 -17.72 7.05 -31.52
N THR A 783 -17.30 6.20 -30.57
CA THR A 783 -18.22 5.58 -29.59
C THR A 783 -18.88 6.60 -28.66
N LYS A 784 -18.16 7.65 -28.24
CA LYS A 784 -18.74 8.74 -27.41
C LYS A 784 -19.67 9.69 -28.19
N GLU A 785 -19.63 9.66 -29.52
CA GLU A 785 -20.60 10.37 -30.36
C GLU A 785 -21.84 9.47 -30.60
N GLU A 786 -21.67 8.15 -30.75
CA GLU A 786 -22.78 7.18 -30.77
C GLU A 786 -23.58 7.14 -29.45
N ASP A 787 -22.91 7.05 -28.28
CA ASP A 787 -23.59 7.09 -26.96
C ASP A 787 -24.40 8.39 -26.75
N ARG A 788 -24.00 9.51 -27.39
CA ARG A 788 -24.70 10.80 -27.29
C ARG A 788 -25.91 10.89 -28.21
N ASP A 789 -25.90 10.22 -29.35
CA ASP A 789 -27.03 10.20 -30.27
C ASP A 789 -28.14 9.24 -29.79
N GLU A 790 -27.83 8.24 -28.94
CA GLU A 790 -28.86 7.41 -28.27
C GLU A 790 -29.58 8.17 -27.13
N ASP A 791 -28.85 8.92 -26.29
CA ASP A 791 -29.44 9.63 -25.13
C ASP A 791 -30.42 10.76 -25.52
N VAL A 792 -30.23 11.40 -26.69
CA VAL A 792 -31.12 12.47 -27.22
C VAL A 792 -32.48 11.93 -27.68
N SER A 793 -32.68 10.61 -27.73
CA SER A 793 -33.95 10.00 -28.14
C SER A 793 -35.03 9.91 -27.03
N SER A 794 -34.73 10.34 -25.80
CA SER A 794 -35.55 10.00 -24.61
C SER A 794 -36.01 11.14 -23.68
N GLU A 795 -35.89 12.42 -24.07
CA GLU A 795 -36.56 13.51 -23.32
C GLU A 795 -37.99 13.80 -23.84
N PRO A 796 -39.01 13.81 -22.96
CA PRO A 796 -40.37 14.15 -23.34
C PRO A 796 -40.55 15.67 -23.45
N ILE A 797 -41.03 16.13 -24.61
CA ILE A 797 -41.44 17.52 -24.83
C ILE A 797 -42.53 17.90 -23.82
N LEU A 798 -42.26 18.86 -22.94
CA LEU A 798 -43.22 19.43 -22.00
C LEU A 798 -43.23 20.96 -22.09
N ALA A 799 -44.33 21.45 -22.72
CA ALA A 799 -44.82 22.84 -22.79
C ALA A 799 -43.93 23.88 -23.52
#